data_AF-A0A1B2J7D6-F1
#
_entry.id   AF-A0A1B2J7D6-F1
#
_cell.length_a   1.000
_cell.length_b   1.000
_cell.length_c   1.000
_cell.angle_alpha   90.00
_cell.angle_beta   90.00
_cell.angle_gamma   90.00
#
_symmetry.space_group_name_H-M   'P 1'
#
loop_
_entity.id
_entity.type
_entity.pdbx_description
1 polymer ?
#
loop_
_entity_poly.entity_id
_entity_poly.type
_entity_poly.pdbx_seq_one_letter_code
_entity_poly.pdbx_strand_id
1 'polypeptide(L)'
;MLFGLIRHSRRQLLFLGALVTVIVLIFTLPNTSPIEANGVKSEEGSITPIIPVLENPTNSLEKIVDFVSEEQNEAEILKEEQEDNKEKQALENAERAKEKEKTEAIATEEEKLREAELLRQKETAREKQEAKEDDSEKTNQELLQQATHVDDIPDDVEDTIIISEQDRKKITLPSYTPKTDPVYATRVTTLKRFYNDFFIKVSDCGPNTAPITKKTRKKGKSKLKGDVSSGDKYEGPVLTEDFLRFMEIYSDEFIDAVSESHSRIVNLIPESFPKGMYQGDGIVIIGGGVYSWYGLLAIRNLRDTGNTLPVELMLPSDNEYEPQLCEQILPSLNAKCIMLSDIVDPDVMTKLDFKGYQFKALSLLASSFENVLSLDSDNIPVANVSHLFNHEPFNETGLVSWPDFWRRTTNPRYYEAAGIKIGEYQVRNCLDGFIPESDFVHIGLKDIPLHDRNGTIPDASTESGQLLVNKNMHAKTLMLMFYYNFYGPGYYYPLLSQGMAGEGDKETFLAAANFFGLPFYQVKAGPGILGHHDSTGAFTGVAIVQYDPIADYQLTLENFVGEKRKSIEAPKAFYGNNNKSPLFHHCNFPKLDPVKLIKEKKLIDNKTQKFTRMYGPNTKLKYDFEERQWNYTKEYLCEKNYNLLHFAEQYKKYGQGYSQERICKFSDRFLRFLNDNPIRIEG
;
A
#
# COMPACT_ATOMS: atom_id res chain seq x y z
N MET A 1 -6.54 33.88 -44.15
CA MET A 1 -7.35 35.12 -44.10
C MET A 1 -8.55 34.87 -43.20
N LEU A 2 -8.82 35.83 -42.31
CA LEU A 2 -9.97 35.96 -41.41
C LEU A 2 -10.30 34.75 -40.51
N PHE A 3 -9.71 34.75 -39.30
CA PHE A 3 -10.42 34.68 -37.99
C PHE A 3 -9.39 34.65 -36.83
N GLY A 4 -8.37 35.52 -36.91
CA GLY A 4 -7.28 35.65 -35.94
C GLY A 4 -7.18 37.04 -35.31
N LEU A 5 -8.30 37.78 -35.20
CA LEU A 5 -8.29 39.20 -34.80
C LEU A 5 -9.34 39.57 -33.72
N ILE A 6 -9.84 38.61 -32.94
CA ILE A 6 -10.70 38.88 -31.78
C ILE A 6 -10.26 38.04 -30.58
N ARG A 7 -9.11 38.38 -30.00
CA ARG A 7 -8.79 38.04 -28.60
C ARG A 7 -7.71 38.87 -27.93
N HIS A 8 -7.07 39.80 -28.65
CA HIS A 8 -5.97 40.61 -28.12
C HIS A 8 -6.34 42.01 -27.59
N SER A 9 -7.62 42.43 -27.62
CA SER A 9 -8.04 43.78 -27.16
C SER A 9 -8.81 43.82 -25.82
N ARG A 10 -8.88 42.72 -25.04
CA ARG A 10 -9.56 42.70 -23.73
C ARG A 10 -8.65 42.77 -22.50
N ARG A 11 -7.32 42.63 -22.63
CA ARG A 11 -6.38 42.74 -21.50
C ARG A 11 -5.74 44.12 -21.31
N GLN A 12 -5.76 44.99 -22.32
CA GLN A 12 -5.26 46.37 -22.18
C GLN A 12 -6.34 47.39 -21.75
N LEU A 13 -7.63 47.03 -21.78
CA LEU A 13 -8.72 47.91 -21.31
C LEU A 13 -9.04 47.78 -19.81
N LEU A 14 -8.59 46.73 -19.13
CA LEU A 14 -8.83 46.54 -17.68
C LEU A 14 -7.74 47.17 -16.80
N PHE A 15 -6.54 47.41 -17.34
CA PHE A 15 -5.45 48.08 -16.60
C PHE A 15 -5.54 49.62 -16.62
N LEU A 16 -6.19 50.23 -17.63
CA LEU A 16 -6.48 51.67 -17.62
C LEU A 16 -7.69 52.05 -16.74
N GLY A 17 -8.59 51.10 -16.44
CA GLY A 17 -9.77 51.35 -15.60
C GLY A 17 -9.47 51.42 -14.10
N ALA A 18 -8.44 50.73 -13.62
CA ALA A 18 -8.09 50.67 -12.19
C ALA A 18 -7.17 51.84 -11.74
N LEU A 19 -6.40 52.44 -12.66
CA LEU A 19 -5.50 53.55 -12.33
C LEU A 19 -6.25 54.89 -12.18
N VAL A 20 -7.40 55.04 -12.85
CA VAL A 20 -8.23 56.25 -12.79
C VAL A 20 -9.11 56.29 -11.54
N THR A 21 -9.40 55.15 -10.90
CA THR A 21 -10.19 55.10 -9.66
C THR A 21 -9.37 55.43 -8.40
N VAL A 22 -8.05 55.24 -8.43
CA VAL A 22 -7.16 55.53 -7.29
C VAL A 22 -6.77 57.02 -7.21
N ILE A 23 -6.75 57.73 -8.35
CA ILE A 23 -6.39 59.16 -8.39
C ILE A 23 -7.57 60.09 -8.02
N VAL A 24 -8.82 59.63 -8.15
CA VAL A 24 -10.02 60.43 -7.79
C VAL A 24 -10.38 60.34 -6.30
N LEU A 25 -9.85 59.35 -5.55
CA LEU A 25 -10.08 59.19 -4.10
C LEU A 25 -9.08 59.96 -3.22
N ILE A 26 -8.03 60.56 -3.78
CA ILE A 26 -7.01 61.33 -3.03
C ILE A 26 -7.31 62.84 -2.99
N PHE A 27 -8.29 63.35 -3.76
CA PHE A 27 -8.52 64.80 -3.89
C PHE A 27 -9.94 65.31 -3.60
N THR A 28 -10.81 64.56 -2.91
CA THR A 28 -12.06 65.14 -2.40
C THR A 28 -12.40 64.58 -1.01
N LEU A 29 -12.22 65.40 0.03
CA LEU A 29 -13.21 65.74 1.08
C LEU A 29 -12.56 66.60 2.19
N PRO A 30 -13.35 67.41 2.93
CA PRO A 30 -12.94 68.72 3.42
C PRO A 30 -12.55 68.77 4.91
N ASN A 31 -11.85 69.86 5.23
CA ASN A 31 -11.58 70.41 6.57
C ASN A 31 -12.67 70.13 7.61
N THR A 32 -12.28 69.51 8.73
CA THR A 32 -12.92 69.75 10.04
C THR A 32 -11.84 69.90 11.11
N SER A 33 -12.02 70.95 11.92
CA SER A 33 -11.13 71.45 12.98
C SER A 33 -11.10 70.52 14.21
N PRO A 34 -10.08 70.65 15.09
CA PRO A 34 -9.73 69.63 16.06
C PRO A 34 -10.51 69.72 17.38
N ILE A 35 -10.65 68.55 17.99
CA ILE A 35 -11.23 68.27 19.31
C ILE A 35 -10.24 68.70 20.42
N GLU A 36 -10.80 69.31 21.46
CA GLU A 36 -10.15 69.68 22.72
C GLU A 36 -9.59 68.45 23.47
N ALA A 37 -8.34 68.53 23.92
CA ALA A 37 -7.79 67.68 24.95
C ALA A 37 -7.08 68.55 26.00
N ASN A 38 -7.73 68.68 27.16
CA ASN A 38 -7.17 69.28 28.36
C ASN A 38 -6.21 68.28 29.05
N GLY A 39 -5.01 68.75 29.41
CA GLY A 39 -4.16 68.06 30.39
C GLY A 39 -2.66 68.33 30.24
N VAL A 40 -2.18 69.41 30.88
CA VAL A 40 -0.77 69.56 31.30
C VAL A 40 -0.75 70.01 32.75
N LYS A 41 0.10 69.38 33.58
CA LYS A 41 1.04 70.06 34.51
C LYS A 41 1.89 69.07 35.31
N SER A 42 3.22 69.21 35.18
CA SER A 42 4.21 69.59 36.22
C SER A 42 5.62 69.35 35.65
N GLU A 43 6.43 70.39 35.38
CA GLU A 43 7.59 70.87 36.20
C GLU A 43 8.86 70.03 35.95
N GLU A 44 10.10 70.49 35.72
CA GLU A 44 10.92 71.72 35.75
C GLU A 44 12.00 71.52 34.63
N GLY A 45 12.59 72.48 33.91
CA GLY A 45 13.35 73.65 34.33
C GLY A 45 14.84 73.51 33.94
N SER A 46 15.30 74.18 32.87
CA SER A 46 16.64 74.80 32.72
C SER A 46 16.85 75.32 31.29
N ILE A 47 17.14 76.62 31.19
CA ILE A 47 17.31 77.49 30.00
C ILE A 47 18.72 78.10 30.12
N THR A 48 19.61 78.18 29.12
CA THR A 48 19.81 79.22 28.07
C THR A 48 21.31 79.13 27.61
N PRO A 49 21.85 79.89 26.61
CA PRO A 49 21.27 80.50 25.40
C PRO A 49 22.09 80.24 24.11
N ILE A 50 21.46 80.59 22.98
CA ILE A 50 22.03 80.82 21.64
C ILE A 50 22.56 82.27 21.56
N ILE A 51 23.67 82.53 20.85
CA ILE A 51 23.90 83.82 20.15
C ILE A 51 24.49 83.56 18.74
N PRO A 52 23.93 84.19 17.68
CA PRO A 52 24.35 84.09 16.28
C PRO A 52 25.29 85.22 15.86
N VAL A 53 26.09 85.01 14.79
CA VAL A 53 26.70 86.10 14.03
C VAL A 53 26.68 85.76 12.52
N LEU A 54 26.03 86.63 11.76
CA LEU A 54 26.11 86.79 10.30
C LEU A 54 27.09 87.94 10.03
N GLU A 55 28.01 87.78 9.06
CA GLU A 55 28.49 88.85 8.15
C GLU A 55 29.39 88.28 7.01
N ASN A 56 28.78 88.10 5.81
CA ASN A 56 29.17 88.54 4.45
C ASN A 56 30.65 88.90 4.08
N PRO A 57 31.02 89.09 2.79
CA PRO A 57 31.00 88.19 1.62
C PRO A 57 32.28 88.32 0.73
N THR A 58 32.86 87.26 0.18
CA THR A 58 33.79 87.44 -0.98
C THR A 58 33.82 86.25 -1.94
N ASN A 59 33.40 86.57 -3.16
CA ASN A 59 33.92 86.11 -4.46
C ASN A 59 33.83 84.63 -4.84
N SER A 60 32.75 84.32 -5.56
CA SER A 60 32.81 84.15 -7.01
C SER A 60 34.09 83.52 -7.57
N LEU A 61 34.23 82.19 -7.52
CA LEU A 61 34.99 81.37 -8.50
C LEU A 61 34.81 79.83 -8.34
N GLU A 62 33.75 79.34 -7.68
CA GLU A 62 33.45 77.89 -7.55
C GLU A 62 32.07 77.52 -8.11
N LYS A 63 31.75 77.98 -9.33
CA LYS A 63 30.53 77.53 -10.04
C LYS A 63 30.76 77.04 -11.47
N ILE A 64 32.00 76.69 -11.81
CA ILE A 64 32.34 76.18 -13.16
C ILE A 64 33.05 74.80 -13.12
N VAL A 65 33.34 74.23 -11.94
CA VAL A 65 34.03 72.93 -11.84
C VAL A 65 33.09 71.75 -11.56
N ASP A 66 31.88 71.96 -11.06
CA ASP A 66 30.96 70.84 -10.77
C ASP A 66 30.04 70.42 -11.93
N PHE A 67 30.08 71.09 -13.09
CA PHE A 67 29.22 70.74 -14.23
C PHE A 67 29.90 69.81 -15.26
N VAL A 68 31.20 69.51 -15.11
CA VAL A 68 31.96 68.67 -16.06
C VAL A 68 32.21 67.25 -15.53
N SER A 69 32.02 67.01 -14.22
CA SER A 69 32.17 65.68 -13.61
C SER A 69 30.89 64.82 -13.58
N GLU A 70 29.71 65.41 -13.79
CA GLU A 70 28.45 64.63 -13.87
C GLU A 70 28.18 64.08 -15.28
N GLU A 71 28.50 64.79 -16.36
CA GLU A 71 28.27 64.31 -17.73
C GLU A 71 29.21 63.17 -18.18
N GLN A 72 30.43 63.08 -17.61
CA GLN A 72 31.36 61.97 -17.94
C GLN A 72 30.97 60.66 -17.25
N ASN A 73 30.33 60.72 -16.08
CA ASN A 73 29.93 59.53 -15.31
C ASN A 73 28.65 58.88 -15.89
N GLU A 74 27.69 59.67 -16.39
CA GLU A 74 26.48 59.13 -17.03
C GLU A 74 26.78 58.41 -18.35
N ALA A 75 27.78 58.87 -19.13
CA ALA A 75 28.14 58.25 -20.41
C ALA A 75 28.86 56.91 -20.27
N GLU A 76 29.51 56.65 -19.13
CA GLU A 76 30.22 55.40 -18.84
C GLU A 76 29.24 54.33 -18.30
N ILE A 77 28.30 54.72 -17.43
CA ILE A 77 27.21 53.87 -16.92
C ILE A 77 26.27 53.41 -18.05
N LEU A 78 25.95 54.29 -19.01
CA LEU A 78 25.14 53.95 -20.18
C LEU A 78 25.81 52.96 -21.15
N LYS A 79 27.15 52.87 -21.15
CA LYS A 79 27.88 51.90 -21.96
C LYS A 79 27.92 50.53 -21.29
N GLU A 80 28.13 50.47 -19.98
CA GLU A 80 28.07 49.22 -19.21
C GLU A 80 26.65 48.61 -19.24
N GLU A 81 25.58 49.41 -19.07
CA GLU A 81 24.20 48.91 -19.18
C GLU A 81 23.86 48.38 -20.59
N GLN A 82 24.51 48.90 -21.64
CA GLN A 82 24.31 48.43 -23.01
C GLN A 82 25.08 47.14 -23.31
N GLU A 83 26.24 46.92 -22.69
CA GLU A 83 26.98 45.66 -22.80
C GLU A 83 26.32 44.54 -21.98
N ASP A 84 25.87 44.82 -20.76
CA ASP A 84 25.15 43.86 -19.92
C ASP A 84 23.82 43.41 -20.57
N ASN A 85 23.09 44.33 -21.19
CA ASN A 85 21.86 43.98 -21.92
C ASN A 85 22.14 43.13 -23.16
N LYS A 86 23.26 43.36 -23.86
CA LYS A 86 23.66 42.52 -25.01
C LYS A 86 24.05 41.11 -24.56
N GLU A 87 24.77 40.98 -23.45
CA GLU A 87 25.21 39.70 -22.93
C GLU A 87 24.03 38.88 -22.38
N LYS A 88 23.09 39.52 -21.68
CA LYS A 88 21.84 38.91 -21.22
C LYS A 88 20.96 38.44 -22.38
N GLN A 89 20.88 39.22 -23.45
CA GLN A 89 20.13 38.85 -24.65
C GLN A 89 20.80 37.72 -25.44
N ALA A 90 22.14 37.66 -25.45
CA ALA A 90 22.88 36.54 -26.02
C ALA A 90 22.66 35.23 -25.23
N LEU A 91 22.62 35.31 -23.89
CA LEU A 91 22.36 34.17 -23.01
C LEU A 91 20.93 33.63 -23.18
N GLU A 92 19.92 34.50 -23.21
CA GLU A 92 18.53 34.10 -23.46
C GLU A 92 18.36 33.45 -24.84
N ASN A 93 19.06 33.94 -25.86
CA ASN A 93 19.01 33.36 -27.21
C ASN A 93 19.69 31.98 -27.25
N ALA A 94 20.78 31.78 -26.50
CA ALA A 94 21.45 30.48 -26.38
C ALA A 94 20.61 29.46 -25.61
N GLU A 95 19.90 29.87 -24.56
CA GLU A 95 18.96 29.01 -23.82
C GLU A 95 17.77 28.62 -24.69
N ARG A 96 17.20 29.56 -25.45
CA ARG A 96 16.12 29.28 -26.41
C ARG A 96 16.55 28.30 -27.50
N ALA A 97 17.80 28.40 -27.98
CA ALA A 97 18.34 27.46 -28.96
C ALA A 97 18.48 26.04 -28.38
N LYS A 98 18.99 25.91 -27.14
CA LYS A 98 19.07 24.62 -26.43
C LYS A 98 17.69 24.01 -26.14
N GLU A 99 16.71 24.84 -25.78
CA GLU A 99 15.34 24.37 -25.53
C GLU A 99 14.67 23.91 -26.82
N LYS A 100 14.92 24.59 -27.95
CA LYS A 100 14.45 24.17 -29.27
C LYS A 100 15.05 22.82 -29.70
N GLU A 101 16.37 22.65 -29.55
CA GLU A 101 17.06 21.38 -29.87
C GLU A 101 16.56 20.22 -28.98
N LYS A 102 16.32 20.49 -27.70
CA LYS A 102 15.71 19.52 -26.77
C LYS A 102 14.27 19.16 -27.13
N THR A 103 13.49 20.13 -27.60
CA THR A 103 12.09 19.91 -28.02
C THR A 103 12.03 19.10 -29.32
N GLU A 104 12.93 19.35 -30.26
CA GLU A 104 13.07 18.56 -31.50
C GLU A 104 13.54 17.12 -31.20
N ALA A 105 14.45 16.92 -30.24
CA ALA A 105 14.85 15.59 -29.79
C ALA A 105 13.72 14.82 -29.09
N ILE A 106 12.92 15.48 -28.26
CA ILE A 106 11.75 14.86 -27.60
C ILE A 106 10.68 14.49 -28.64
N ALA A 107 10.39 15.37 -29.59
CA ALA A 107 9.44 15.09 -30.67
C ALA A 107 9.87 13.88 -31.52
N THR A 108 11.17 13.77 -31.81
CA THR A 108 11.74 12.64 -32.56
C THR A 108 11.60 11.33 -31.78
N GLU A 109 11.78 11.34 -30.46
CA GLU A 109 11.68 10.14 -29.62
C GLU A 109 10.22 9.74 -29.36
N GLU A 110 9.31 10.71 -29.23
CA GLU A 110 7.86 10.46 -29.17
C GLU A 110 7.34 9.84 -30.47
N GLU A 111 7.87 10.24 -31.63
CA GLU A 111 7.53 9.65 -32.93
C GLU A 111 7.98 8.19 -33.01
N LYS A 112 9.22 7.87 -32.58
CA LYS A 112 9.69 6.48 -32.48
C LYS A 112 8.86 5.64 -31.51
N LEU A 113 8.46 6.21 -30.36
CA LEU A 113 7.63 5.50 -29.39
C LEU A 113 6.24 5.19 -29.97
N ARG A 114 5.69 6.14 -30.74
CA ARG A 114 4.40 6.00 -31.40
C ARG A 114 4.44 4.97 -32.53
N GLU A 115 5.55 4.90 -33.28
CA GLU A 115 5.78 3.84 -34.27
C GLU A 115 5.93 2.46 -33.61
N ALA A 116 6.67 2.36 -32.50
CA ALA A 116 6.82 1.12 -31.74
C ALA A 116 5.48 0.64 -31.13
N GLU A 117 4.65 1.56 -30.67
CA GLU A 117 3.33 1.25 -30.14
C GLU A 117 2.35 0.84 -31.25
N LEU A 118 2.45 1.46 -32.43
CA LEU A 118 1.70 1.03 -33.62
C LEU A 118 2.14 -0.38 -34.08
N LEU A 119 3.43 -0.70 -33.99
CA LEU A 119 3.96 -2.03 -34.29
C LEU A 119 3.40 -3.07 -33.30
N ARG A 120 3.41 -2.77 -32.00
CA ARG A 120 2.82 -3.64 -30.97
C ARG A 120 1.32 -3.83 -31.15
N GLN A 121 0.59 -2.77 -31.49
CA GLN A 121 -0.84 -2.87 -31.76
C GLN A 121 -1.13 -3.72 -33.02
N LYS A 122 -0.27 -3.65 -34.04
CA LYS A 122 -0.35 -4.53 -35.21
C LYS A 122 -0.01 -5.98 -34.87
N GLU A 123 0.99 -6.22 -34.01
CA GLU A 123 1.32 -7.57 -33.52
C GLU A 123 0.18 -8.16 -32.67
N THR A 124 -0.38 -7.40 -31.73
CA THR A 124 -1.53 -7.83 -30.93
C THR A 124 -2.79 -8.01 -31.78
N ALA A 125 -2.99 -7.21 -32.83
CA ALA A 125 -4.08 -7.41 -33.79
C ALA A 125 -3.86 -8.68 -34.61
N ARG A 126 -2.62 -8.96 -35.02
CA ARG A 126 -2.23 -10.20 -35.71
C ARG A 126 -2.42 -11.43 -34.81
N GLU A 127 -1.99 -11.38 -33.56
CA GLU A 127 -2.21 -12.45 -32.57
C GLU A 127 -3.69 -12.69 -32.28
N LYS A 128 -4.52 -11.63 -32.26
CA LYS A 128 -5.98 -11.75 -32.12
C LYS A 128 -6.67 -12.25 -33.37
N GLN A 129 -6.06 -12.08 -34.54
CA GLN A 129 -6.57 -12.57 -35.82
C GLN A 129 -6.15 -14.04 -36.00
N GLU A 130 -4.92 -14.39 -35.64
CA GLU A 130 -4.42 -15.78 -35.53
C GLU A 130 -5.23 -16.58 -34.48
N ALA A 131 -5.58 -15.97 -33.34
CA ALA A 131 -6.44 -16.60 -32.32
C ALA A 131 -7.93 -16.68 -32.72
N LYS A 132 -8.37 -15.94 -33.75
CA LYS A 132 -9.75 -16.04 -34.29
C LYS A 132 -9.83 -16.98 -35.48
N GLU A 133 -8.76 -17.14 -36.25
CA GLU A 133 -8.66 -18.11 -37.34
C GLU A 133 -8.44 -19.53 -36.80
N ASP A 134 -7.73 -19.72 -35.67
CA ASP A 134 -7.54 -21.03 -35.01
C ASP A 134 -8.80 -21.58 -34.30
N ASP A 135 -9.86 -20.77 -34.16
CA ASP A 135 -11.18 -21.16 -33.60
C ASP A 135 -12.21 -21.51 -34.70
N SER A 136 -11.87 -21.33 -36.00
CA SER A 136 -12.80 -21.62 -37.11
C SER A 136 -12.32 -22.62 -38.17
N GLU A 137 -11.04 -23.04 -38.20
CA GLU A 137 -10.59 -24.06 -39.15
C GLU A 137 -9.67 -25.11 -38.51
N LYS A 138 -10.26 -26.20 -38.01
CA LYS A 138 -9.62 -27.53 -38.07
C LYS A 138 -10.57 -28.54 -38.69
N THR A 139 -10.45 -28.70 -40.01
CA THR A 139 -10.75 -29.97 -40.67
C THR A 139 -9.51 -30.44 -41.43
N ASN A 140 -8.97 -31.58 -40.95
CA ASN A 140 -8.09 -32.55 -41.60
C ASN A 140 -6.70 -32.17 -42.15
N GLN A 141 -5.77 -32.96 -41.62
CA GLN A 141 -4.61 -33.61 -42.26
C GLN A 141 -3.36 -32.77 -42.53
N GLU A 142 -2.24 -33.41 -42.15
CA GLU A 142 -0.84 -33.07 -42.44
C GLU A 142 -0.22 -31.99 -41.55
N LEU A 143 0.40 -32.44 -40.45
CA LEU A 143 1.77 -32.10 -40.06
C LEU A 143 2.22 -33.06 -38.93
N LEU A 144 2.25 -34.34 -39.30
CA LEU A 144 3.11 -35.33 -38.67
C LEU A 144 4.50 -35.10 -39.28
N GLN A 145 5.41 -34.46 -38.54
CA GLN A 145 6.89 -34.51 -38.68
C GLN A 145 7.49 -33.20 -38.14
N GLN A 146 7.71 -33.14 -36.82
CA GLN A 146 8.85 -32.44 -36.17
C GLN A 146 8.83 -32.52 -34.63
N ALA A 147 8.21 -33.57 -34.07
CA ALA A 147 8.40 -33.95 -32.67
C ALA A 147 9.21 -35.26 -32.65
N THR A 148 10.53 -35.15 -32.74
CA THR A 148 11.45 -36.23 -32.41
C THR A 148 12.58 -35.64 -31.59
N HIS A 149 12.87 -36.26 -30.46
CA HIS A 149 13.81 -35.90 -29.39
C HIS A 149 13.21 -35.11 -28.22
N VAL A 150 12.36 -35.76 -27.41
CA VAL A 150 12.70 -36.24 -26.06
C VAL A 150 11.62 -37.27 -25.66
N ASP A 151 11.71 -38.48 -26.21
CA ASP A 151 11.03 -39.67 -25.68
C ASP A 151 12.14 -40.67 -25.39
N ASP A 152 12.32 -41.01 -24.11
CA ASP A 152 13.02 -42.23 -23.64
C ASP A 152 12.93 -42.29 -22.11
N ILE A 153 11.80 -42.75 -21.55
CA ILE A 153 11.73 -43.58 -20.31
C ILE A 153 10.43 -44.43 -20.39
N PRO A 154 10.44 -45.74 -20.08
CA PRO A 154 9.40 -46.69 -20.51
C PRO A 154 8.08 -46.59 -19.75
N ASP A 155 6.99 -46.78 -20.50
CA ASP A 155 5.66 -47.16 -20.03
C ASP A 155 5.69 -48.58 -19.47
N ASP A 156 5.18 -48.78 -18.26
CA ASP A 156 4.58 -50.04 -17.80
C ASP A 156 3.79 -49.76 -16.50
N VAL A 157 2.47 -49.95 -16.56
CA VAL A 157 1.56 -50.61 -15.59
C VAL A 157 0.13 -50.06 -15.80
N GLU A 158 -0.77 -50.97 -16.17
CA GLU A 158 -2.21 -50.78 -16.35
C GLU A 158 -2.91 -50.35 -15.04
N ASP A 159 -3.75 -49.30 -15.12
CA ASP A 159 -4.73 -48.97 -14.10
C ASP A 159 -6.07 -49.67 -14.37
N THR A 160 -6.47 -50.57 -13.48
CA THR A 160 -7.89 -50.87 -13.23
C THR A 160 -8.14 -50.97 -11.74
N ILE A 161 -8.71 -49.91 -11.14
CA ILE A 161 -9.47 -50.04 -9.89
C ILE A 161 -10.72 -49.15 -9.97
N ILE A 162 -11.87 -49.80 -10.18
CA ILE A 162 -13.20 -49.24 -9.95
C ILE A 162 -13.47 -49.38 -8.45
N ILE A 163 -13.57 -48.26 -7.72
CA ILE A 163 -14.03 -48.27 -6.33
C ILE A 163 -15.55 -48.38 -6.32
N SER A 164 -16.06 -49.44 -5.69
CA SER A 164 -17.49 -49.77 -5.63
C SER A 164 -18.27 -48.85 -4.69
N GLU A 165 -19.56 -48.63 -4.98
CA GLU A 165 -20.49 -47.84 -4.15
C GLU A 165 -20.66 -48.32 -2.69
N GLN A 166 -20.19 -49.51 -2.35
CA GLN A 166 -20.37 -50.09 -1.02
C GLN A 166 -19.39 -49.53 0.03
N ASP A 167 -18.25 -48.95 -0.38
CA ASP A 167 -17.29 -48.35 0.56
C ASP A 167 -17.70 -46.94 1.01
N ARG A 168 -18.63 -46.29 0.31
CA ARG A 168 -19.20 -44.98 0.71
C ARG A 168 -20.09 -45.04 1.96
N LYS A 169 -20.58 -46.23 2.35
CA LYS A 169 -21.59 -46.36 3.42
C LYS A 169 -21.05 -46.70 4.82
N LYS A 170 -19.74 -46.79 5.01
CA LYS A 170 -19.15 -47.25 6.29
C LYS A 170 -18.32 -46.23 7.07
N ILE A 171 -18.26 -44.98 6.62
CA ILE A 171 -17.62 -43.91 7.40
C ILE A 171 -18.71 -42.98 7.92
N THR A 172 -19.02 -43.10 9.21
CA THR A 172 -19.78 -42.08 9.92
C THR A 172 -18.80 -41.00 10.34
N LEU A 173 -18.54 -40.04 9.44
CA LEU A 173 -17.82 -38.81 9.77
C LEU A 173 -18.73 -37.93 10.64
N PRO A 174 -18.20 -37.18 11.62
CA PRO A 174 -18.96 -36.13 12.27
C PRO A 174 -19.44 -35.17 11.17
N SER A 175 -20.74 -35.12 10.92
CA SER A 175 -21.29 -34.23 9.91
C SER A 175 -20.91 -32.80 10.28
N TYR A 176 -20.34 -32.07 9.33
CA TYR A 176 -20.25 -30.62 9.32
C TYR A 176 -21.51 -29.99 9.95
N THR A 177 -21.39 -29.52 11.18
CA THR A 177 -22.51 -28.92 11.91
C THR A 177 -22.10 -27.63 12.61
N PRO A 178 -21.84 -26.55 11.87
CA PRO A 178 -22.10 -25.22 12.41
C PRO A 178 -23.61 -25.03 12.64
N LYS A 179 -24.45 -25.53 11.73
CA LYS A 179 -25.89 -25.23 11.70
C LYS A 179 -26.74 -25.86 12.82
N THR A 180 -26.26 -26.91 13.50
CA THR A 180 -27.00 -27.53 14.62
C THR A 180 -26.51 -27.11 15.99
N ASP A 181 -25.40 -26.36 16.10
CA ASP A 181 -24.95 -25.76 17.37
C ASP A 181 -25.85 -24.55 17.70
N PRO A 182 -26.63 -24.60 18.79
CA PRO A 182 -27.50 -23.50 19.18
C PRO A 182 -26.76 -22.17 19.46
N VAL A 183 -25.51 -22.26 19.96
CA VAL A 183 -24.68 -21.08 20.25
C VAL A 183 -24.25 -20.42 18.95
N TYR A 184 -23.76 -21.21 18.00
CA TYR A 184 -23.43 -20.72 16.66
C TYR A 184 -24.63 -20.12 15.95
N ALA A 185 -25.77 -20.82 15.96
CA ALA A 185 -27.01 -20.35 15.32
C ALA A 185 -27.47 -18.99 15.89
N THR A 186 -27.47 -18.85 17.22
CA THR A 186 -27.86 -17.59 17.90
C THR A 186 -26.92 -16.44 17.55
N ARG A 187 -25.61 -16.70 17.55
CA ARG A 187 -24.58 -15.73 17.16
C ARG A 187 -24.80 -15.28 15.71
N VAL A 188 -24.93 -16.25 14.79
CA VAL A 188 -25.14 -16.00 13.37
C VAL A 188 -26.38 -15.16 13.12
N THR A 189 -27.52 -15.49 13.72
CA THR A 189 -28.75 -14.71 13.56
C THR A 189 -28.59 -13.26 14.04
N THR A 190 -27.88 -13.07 15.15
CA THR A 190 -27.64 -11.73 15.72
C THR A 190 -26.70 -10.92 14.82
N LEU A 191 -25.59 -11.51 14.37
CA LEU A 191 -24.64 -10.87 13.47
C LEU A 191 -25.25 -10.57 12.10
N LYS A 192 -26.05 -11.49 11.54
CA LYS A 192 -26.77 -11.27 10.28
C LYS A 192 -27.63 -10.01 10.34
N ARG A 193 -28.42 -9.85 11.40
CA ARG A 193 -29.24 -8.65 11.59
C ARG A 193 -28.39 -7.38 11.73
N PHE A 194 -27.33 -7.45 12.54
CA PHE A 194 -26.44 -6.32 12.78
C PHE A 194 -25.72 -5.88 11.49
N TYR A 195 -25.10 -6.81 10.77
CA TYR A 195 -24.35 -6.51 9.55
C TYR A 195 -25.25 -6.12 8.40
N ASN A 196 -26.45 -6.68 8.28
CA ASN A 196 -27.40 -6.23 7.27
C ASN A 196 -27.73 -4.74 7.46
N ASP A 197 -28.10 -4.34 8.68
CA ASP A 197 -28.35 -2.93 9.01
C ASP A 197 -27.10 -2.05 8.78
N PHE A 198 -25.93 -2.48 9.24
CA PHE A 198 -24.69 -1.72 9.08
C PHE A 198 -24.27 -1.58 7.60
N PHE A 199 -24.34 -2.64 6.81
CA PHE A 199 -23.93 -2.63 5.41
C PHE A 199 -24.89 -1.82 4.52
N ILE A 200 -26.19 -1.81 4.85
CA ILE A 200 -27.15 -0.89 4.22
C ILE A 200 -26.74 0.56 4.51
N LYS A 201 -26.45 0.90 5.78
CA LYS A 201 -25.98 2.26 6.13
C LYS A 201 -24.70 2.63 5.41
N VAL A 202 -23.73 1.71 5.31
CA VAL A 202 -22.50 1.91 4.53
C VAL A 202 -22.84 2.23 3.09
N SER A 203 -23.67 1.41 2.44
CA SER A 203 -24.10 1.59 1.05
C SER A 203 -24.83 2.92 0.81
N ASP A 204 -25.65 3.37 1.77
CA ASP A 204 -26.41 4.61 1.68
C ASP A 204 -25.54 5.84 1.96
N CYS A 205 -24.38 5.65 2.59
CA CYS A 205 -23.48 6.74 2.94
C CYS A 205 -22.50 7.13 1.84
N GLY A 206 -22.50 6.50 0.66
CA GLY A 206 -21.49 6.73 -0.38
C GLY A 206 -21.27 8.19 -0.82
N PRO A 207 -20.07 8.55 -1.33
CA PRO A 207 -19.80 9.89 -1.83
C PRO A 207 -20.72 10.25 -3.01
N ASN A 208 -21.32 11.44 -2.96
CA ASN A 208 -22.19 11.95 -4.02
C ASN A 208 -21.37 12.61 -5.15
N THR A 209 -20.44 11.85 -5.70
CA THR A 209 -19.58 12.27 -6.82
C THR A 209 -19.15 11.05 -7.61
N ALA A 210 -18.62 11.24 -8.82
CA ALA A 210 -18.15 10.12 -9.63
C ALA A 210 -16.87 9.50 -9.02
N PRO A 211 -16.73 8.16 -9.05
CA PRO A 211 -15.50 7.52 -8.58
C PRO A 211 -14.33 7.83 -9.50
N ILE A 212 -13.14 7.89 -8.90
CA ILE A 212 -11.88 8.03 -9.63
C ILE A 212 -11.51 6.69 -10.23
N THR A 213 -11.13 6.72 -11.50
CA THR A 213 -10.71 5.56 -12.28
C THR A 213 -9.32 5.80 -12.81
N LYS A 214 -8.64 4.75 -13.28
CA LYS A 214 -7.31 4.89 -13.93
C LYS A 214 -7.29 5.96 -15.03
N LYS A 215 -8.41 6.17 -15.74
CA LYS A 215 -8.55 7.17 -16.82
C LYS A 215 -8.82 8.59 -16.32
N THR A 216 -9.43 8.74 -15.14
CA THR A 216 -9.82 10.04 -14.59
C THR A 216 -8.84 10.58 -13.56
N ARG A 217 -7.86 9.77 -13.12
CA ARG A 217 -6.73 10.23 -12.30
C ARG A 217 -5.97 11.36 -12.98
N LYS A 218 -5.81 12.48 -12.27
CA LYS A 218 -5.05 13.64 -12.74
C LYS A 218 -3.72 13.67 -12.03
N LYS A 219 -2.66 13.20 -12.70
CA LYS A 219 -1.29 13.33 -12.17
C LYS A 219 -0.90 14.81 -12.15
N GLY A 220 -0.30 15.24 -11.04
CA GLY A 220 0.20 16.61 -10.91
C GLY A 220 1.59 16.76 -11.52
N LYS A 221 2.27 17.85 -11.19
CA LYS A 221 3.60 18.19 -11.75
C LYS A 221 4.74 17.41 -11.10
N SER A 222 4.49 16.70 -10.00
CA SER A 222 5.51 15.89 -9.32
C SER A 222 5.94 14.70 -10.18
N LYS A 223 7.26 14.50 -10.31
CA LYS A 223 7.87 13.42 -11.10
C LYS A 223 8.51 12.36 -10.20
N LEU A 224 7.75 11.79 -9.28
CA LEU A 224 8.20 10.57 -8.60
C LEU A 224 8.35 9.46 -9.66
N LYS A 225 9.54 8.84 -9.73
CA LYS A 225 9.82 7.73 -10.64
C LYS A 225 9.70 6.41 -9.89
N GLY A 226 8.59 5.70 -10.08
CA GLY A 226 8.36 4.39 -9.46
C GLY A 226 8.06 4.48 -7.97
N ASP A 227 8.07 3.32 -7.30
CA ASP A 227 7.75 3.19 -5.89
C ASP A 227 8.88 3.64 -4.96
N VAL A 228 8.50 4.02 -3.74
CA VAL A 228 9.43 4.52 -2.71
C VAL A 228 9.56 3.48 -1.64
N SER A 229 10.77 2.96 -1.41
CA SER A 229 11.02 1.99 -0.35
C SER A 229 11.33 2.66 0.99
N SER A 230 10.96 2.00 2.09
CA SER A 230 11.19 2.45 3.48
C SER A 230 12.63 2.20 3.97
N GLY A 231 13.55 1.81 3.08
CA GLY A 231 14.94 1.48 3.43
C GLY A 231 15.92 2.63 3.24
N ASP A 232 17.12 2.49 3.83
CA ASP A 232 18.17 3.52 3.93
C ASP A 232 18.69 4.10 2.59
N LYS A 233 18.31 3.54 1.45
CA LYS A 233 18.86 3.88 0.12
C LYS A 233 17.94 4.76 -0.73
N TYR A 234 16.86 5.30 -0.19
CA TYR A 234 16.01 6.19 -0.96
C TYR A 234 16.66 7.59 -1.12
N GLU A 235 17.13 7.87 -2.34
CA GLU A 235 17.73 9.16 -2.73
C GLU A 235 16.73 10.10 -3.44
N GLY A 236 15.43 9.78 -3.40
CA GLY A 236 14.40 10.58 -4.06
C GLY A 236 13.90 11.77 -3.22
N PRO A 237 12.91 12.52 -3.73
CA PRO A 237 12.37 13.69 -3.03
C PRO A 237 11.72 13.32 -1.69
N VAL A 238 11.89 14.20 -0.71
CA VAL A 238 11.17 14.09 0.58
C VAL A 238 9.66 14.10 0.32
N LEU A 239 8.94 13.12 0.88
CA LEU A 239 7.49 12.97 0.73
C LEU A 239 6.73 13.97 1.64
N THR A 240 6.96 15.26 1.40
CA THR A 240 6.33 16.36 2.14
C THR A 240 4.84 16.48 1.81
N GLU A 241 4.12 17.28 2.60
CA GLU A 241 2.71 17.59 2.33
C GLU A 241 2.52 18.13 0.91
N ASP A 242 3.29 19.15 0.52
CA ASP A 242 3.23 19.75 -0.80
C ASP A 242 3.55 18.72 -1.90
N PHE A 243 4.61 17.92 -1.71
CA PHE A 243 5.00 16.92 -2.69
C PHE A 243 3.87 15.91 -2.95
N LEU A 244 3.31 15.35 -1.87
CA LEU A 244 2.22 14.37 -1.95
C LEU A 244 0.95 15.00 -2.53
N ARG A 245 0.64 16.25 -2.19
CA ARG A 245 -0.50 17.01 -2.76
C ARG A 245 -0.35 17.19 -4.27
N PHE A 246 0.87 17.36 -4.78
CA PHE A 246 1.16 17.55 -6.20
C PHE A 246 1.43 16.24 -6.97
N MET A 247 1.39 15.08 -6.33
CA MET A 247 1.47 13.79 -7.04
C MET A 247 0.17 13.48 -7.78
N GLU A 248 -0.97 13.65 -7.12
CA GLU A 248 -2.30 13.45 -7.70
C GLU A 248 -3.25 14.57 -7.27
N ILE A 249 -3.94 15.17 -8.25
CA ILE A 249 -4.79 16.34 -8.04
C ILE A 249 -6.26 15.94 -7.93
N TYR A 250 -6.87 16.27 -6.80
CA TYR A 250 -8.28 16.07 -6.50
C TYR A 250 -9.01 17.41 -6.47
N SER A 251 -10.19 17.48 -7.10
CA SER A 251 -11.00 18.71 -7.09
C SER A 251 -11.66 18.92 -5.73
N ASP A 252 -11.97 20.16 -5.40
CA ASP A 252 -12.63 20.49 -4.13
C ASP A 252 -14.01 19.81 -4.04
N GLU A 253 -14.76 19.75 -5.15
CA GLU A 253 -16.07 19.08 -5.17
C GLU A 253 -15.98 17.57 -4.86
N PHE A 254 -14.89 16.92 -5.28
CA PHE A 254 -14.63 15.53 -4.94
C PHE A 254 -14.33 15.38 -3.45
N ILE A 255 -13.47 16.25 -2.90
CA ILE A 255 -13.09 16.22 -1.48
C ILE A 255 -14.27 16.56 -0.57
N ASP A 256 -15.09 17.54 -0.93
CA ASP A 256 -16.31 17.91 -0.20
C ASP A 256 -17.30 16.74 -0.17
N ALA A 257 -17.53 16.07 -1.31
CA ALA A 257 -18.42 14.91 -1.38
C ALA A 257 -17.92 13.72 -0.57
N VAL A 258 -16.60 13.47 -0.56
CA VAL A 258 -15.98 12.44 0.28
C VAL A 258 -16.07 12.83 1.76
N SER A 259 -15.87 14.10 2.11
CA SER A 259 -15.95 14.57 3.49
C SER A 259 -17.36 14.50 4.07
N GLU A 260 -18.36 14.89 3.30
CA GLU A 260 -19.77 14.77 3.70
C GLU A 260 -20.14 13.29 3.92
N SER A 261 -19.74 12.42 2.97
CA SER A 261 -19.94 10.98 3.05
C SER A 261 -19.27 10.35 4.27
N HIS A 262 -18.01 10.72 4.54
CA HIS A 262 -17.24 10.27 5.68
C HIS A 262 -17.89 10.71 7.00
N SER A 263 -18.30 11.98 7.10
CA SER A 263 -18.98 12.52 8.27
C SER A 263 -20.30 11.80 8.56
N ARG A 264 -21.08 11.46 7.51
CA ARG A 264 -22.34 10.71 7.68
C ARG A 264 -22.08 9.31 8.25
N ILE A 265 -21.15 8.54 7.69
CA ILE A 265 -20.91 7.17 8.17
C ILE A 265 -20.32 7.16 9.58
N VAL A 266 -19.41 8.09 9.91
CA VAL A 266 -18.82 8.18 11.25
C VAL A 266 -19.90 8.37 12.32
N ASN A 267 -20.90 9.21 12.06
CA ASN A 267 -22.02 9.45 12.97
C ASN A 267 -22.98 8.25 13.10
N LEU A 268 -22.94 7.31 12.16
CA LEU A 268 -23.79 6.11 12.14
C LEU A 268 -23.07 4.85 12.65
N ILE A 269 -21.76 4.89 12.82
CA ILE A 269 -20.98 3.77 13.37
C ILE A 269 -21.36 3.57 14.84
N PRO A 270 -21.80 2.37 15.25
CA PRO A 270 -22.08 2.08 16.65
C PRO A 270 -20.80 2.03 17.49
N GLU A 271 -20.94 2.29 18.79
CA GLU A 271 -19.82 2.28 19.75
C GLU A 271 -19.13 0.93 19.86
N SER A 272 -19.89 -0.16 19.79
CA SER A 272 -19.39 -1.52 19.93
C SER A 272 -20.17 -2.48 19.05
N PHE A 273 -19.60 -3.66 18.82
CA PHE A 273 -20.37 -4.79 18.31
C PHE A 273 -21.43 -5.25 19.32
N PRO A 274 -22.45 -6.02 18.89
CA PRO A 274 -23.40 -6.64 19.82
C PRO A 274 -22.68 -7.52 20.85
N LYS A 275 -23.16 -7.52 22.09
CA LYS A 275 -22.53 -8.28 23.18
C LYS A 275 -22.58 -9.79 22.93
N GLY A 276 -21.52 -10.49 23.31
CA GLY A 276 -21.41 -11.94 23.20
C GLY A 276 -21.22 -12.48 21.79
N MET A 277 -20.86 -11.62 20.82
CA MET A 277 -20.64 -12.05 19.43
C MET A 277 -19.23 -12.53 19.15
N TYR A 278 -18.26 -12.11 19.97
CA TYR A 278 -16.85 -12.46 19.83
C TYR A 278 -16.32 -12.95 21.16
N GLN A 279 -15.43 -13.94 21.13
CA GLN A 279 -14.80 -14.48 22.33
C GLN A 279 -13.48 -15.17 22.01
N GLY A 280 -12.54 -15.11 22.93
CA GLY A 280 -11.28 -15.86 22.87
C GLY A 280 -10.34 -15.42 21.76
N ASP A 281 -9.24 -16.16 21.67
CA ASP A 281 -8.14 -15.91 20.75
C ASP A 281 -8.19 -16.90 19.58
N GLY A 282 -7.92 -16.43 18.37
CA GLY A 282 -7.83 -17.32 17.23
C GLY A 282 -7.32 -16.65 15.97
N ILE A 283 -7.26 -17.45 14.92
CA ILE A 283 -6.69 -17.05 13.63
C ILE A 283 -7.80 -17.15 12.58
N VAL A 284 -7.89 -16.15 11.71
CA VAL A 284 -8.78 -16.20 10.56
C VAL A 284 -7.98 -16.13 9.27
N ILE A 285 -8.31 -17.01 8.32
CA ILE A 285 -7.69 -17.08 6.99
C ILE A 285 -8.82 -17.10 5.97
N ILE A 286 -8.69 -16.38 4.86
CA ILE A 286 -9.65 -16.46 3.75
C ILE A 286 -9.27 -17.63 2.85
N GLY A 287 -10.20 -18.54 2.61
CA GLY A 287 -10.07 -19.63 1.64
C GLY A 287 -10.80 -19.33 0.33
N GLY A 288 -11.14 -20.38 -0.41
CA GLY A 288 -11.82 -20.32 -1.70
C GLY A 288 -10.88 -20.60 -2.87
N GLY A 289 -11.26 -21.53 -3.75
CA GLY A 289 -10.41 -21.99 -4.86
C GLY A 289 -8.98 -22.34 -4.41
N VAL A 290 -7.98 -21.74 -5.05
CA VAL A 290 -6.56 -21.96 -4.70
C VAL A 290 -6.20 -21.47 -3.30
N TYR A 291 -6.92 -20.48 -2.77
CA TYR A 291 -6.60 -19.89 -1.46
C TYR A 291 -6.89 -20.87 -0.33
N SER A 292 -7.83 -21.81 -0.50
CA SER A 292 -8.02 -22.94 0.41
C SER A 292 -6.76 -23.80 0.54
N TRP A 293 -6.04 -24.02 -0.56
CA TRP A 293 -4.78 -24.77 -0.56
C TRP A 293 -3.66 -24.00 0.17
N TYR A 294 -3.50 -22.70 -0.12
CA TYR A 294 -2.50 -21.89 0.59
C TYR A 294 -2.82 -21.81 2.10
N GLY A 295 -4.10 -21.61 2.44
CA GLY A 295 -4.57 -21.62 3.82
C GLY A 295 -4.27 -22.94 4.53
N LEU A 296 -4.44 -24.09 3.85
CA LEU A 296 -4.04 -25.38 4.40
C LEU A 296 -2.55 -25.45 4.69
N LEU A 297 -1.69 -24.97 3.77
CA LEU A 297 -0.25 -24.91 4.00
C LEU A 297 0.09 -24.01 5.20
N ALA A 298 -0.52 -22.84 5.32
CA ALA A 298 -0.34 -21.95 6.47
C ALA A 298 -0.78 -22.60 7.79
N ILE A 299 -1.94 -23.26 7.82
CA ILE A 299 -2.46 -23.99 9.00
C ILE A 299 -1.54 -25.15 9.38
N ARG A 300 -1.00 -25.87 8.39
CA ARG A 300 -0.07 -26.97 8.67
C ARG A 300 1.25 -26.46 9.28
N ASN A 301 1.80 -25.37 8.75
CA ASN A 301 2.99 -24.74 9.35
C ASN A 301 2.70 -24.25 10.78
N LEU A 302 1.52 -23.70 11.08
CA LEU A 302 1.13 -23.34 12.45
C LEU A 302 1.22 -24.53 13.40
N ARG A 303 0.72 -25.70 12.99
CA ARG A 303 0.78 -26.90 13.83
C ARG A 303 2.20 -27.40 14.03
N ASP A 304 3.01 -27.40 12.98
CA ASP A 304 4.40 -27.87 13.05
C ASP A 304 5.31 -26.90 13.82
N THR A 305 4.91 -25.63 14.01
CA THR A 305 5.57 -24.68 14.91
C THR A 305 5.03 -24.71 16.35
N GLY A 306 4.12 -25.65 16.65
CA GLY A 306 3.58 -25.86 18.00
C GLY A 306 2.43 -24.92 18.38
N ASN A 307 1.82 -24.23 17.42
CA ASN A 307 0.66 -23.39 17.68
C ASN A 307 -0.60 -24.24 17.89
N THR A 308 -1.36 -23.94 18.95
CA THR A 308 -2.59 -24.65 19.32
C THR A 308 -3.86 -23.83 19.14
N LEU A 309 -3.76 -22.57 18.70
CA LEU A 309 -4.92 -21.69 18.55
C LEU A 309 -5.90 -22.24 17.51
N PRO A 310 -7.22 -22.08 17.74
CA PRO A 310 -8.22 -22.44 16.75
C PRO A 310 -8.10 -21.56 15.50
N VAL A 311 -8.32 -22.15 14.33
CA VAL A 311 -8.30 -21.44 13.05
C VAL A 311 -9.67 -21.53 12.37
N GLU A 312 -10.18 -20.38 11.89
CA GLU A 312 -11.35 -20.31 11.02
C GLU A 312 -10.89 -20.03 9.58
N LEU A 313 -11.09 -21.01 8.68
CA LEU A 313 -10.93 -20.83 7.24
C LEU A 313 -12.24 -20.31 6.66
N MET A 314 -12.26 -19.03 6.30
CA MET A 314 -13.44 -18.32 5.85
C MET A 314 -13.64 -18.53 4.35
N LEU A 315 -14.77 -19.12 3.95
CA LEU A 315 -15.12 -19.37 2.55
C LEU A 315 -16.13 -18.32 2.05
N PRO A 316 -15.80 -17.53 1.02
CA PRO A 316 -16.70 -16.55 0.40
C PRO A 316 -18.08 -17.07 -0.01
N SER A 317 -18.17 -18.27 -0.59
CA SER A 317 -19.45 -18.79 -1.10
C SER A 317 -19.59 -20.31 -1.00
N ASP A 318 -20.83 -20.78 -0.97
CA ASP A 318 -21.19 -22.21 -0.75
C ASP A 318 -20.60 -23.17 -1.79
N ASN A 319 -20.36 -22.70 -3.02
CA ASN A 319 -19.72 -23.48 -4.08
C ASN A 319 -18.22 -23.72 -3.84
N GLU A 320 -17.60 -23.00 -2.91
CA GLU A 320 -16.20 -23.18 -2.51
C GLU A 320 -16.05 -24.18 -1.36
N TYR A 321 -17.17 -24.72 -0.87
CA TYR A 321 -17.16 -25.73 0.18
C TYR A 321 -16.53 -27.04 -0.31
N GLU A 322 -15.54 -27.53 0.43
CA GLU A 322 -14.80 -28.75 0.11
C GLU A 322 -14.96 -29.79 1.23
N PRO A 323 -15.71 -30.89 1.03
CA PRO A 323 -15.99 -31.86 2.11
C PRO A 323 -14.73 -32.48 2.73
N GLN A 324 -13.75 -32.90 1.91
CA GLN A 324 -12.50 -33.48 2.44
C GLN A 324 -11.71 -32.46 3.27
N LEU A 325 -11.62 -31.22 2.80
CA LEU A 325 -10.94 -30.14 3.53
C LEU A 325 -11.67 -29.80 4.83
N CYS A 326 -12.97 -29.49 4.75
CA CYS A 326 -13.75 -28.94 5.84
C CYS A 326 -14.15 -29.97 6.90
N GLU A 327 -14.35 -31.24 6.53
CA GLU A 327 -14.88 -32.27 7.43
C GLU A 327 -13.82 -33.26 7.92
N GLN A 328 -12.67 -33.35 7.23
CA GLN A 328 -11.63 -34.33 7.57
C GLN A 328 -10.30 -33.66 7.90
N ILE A 329 -9.77 -32.85 6.97
CA ILE A 329 -8.42 -32.28 7.11
C ILE A 329 -8.39 -31.20 8.20
N LEU A 330 -9.18 -30.13 8.05
CA LEU A 330 -9.14 -28.99 8.97
C LEU A 330 -9.52 -29.36 10.42
N PRO A 331 -10.55 -30.19 10.68
CA PRO A 331 -10.87 -30.59 12.06
C PRO A 331 -9.70 -31.30 12.77
N SER A 332 -8.91 -32.10 12.03
CA SER A 332 -7.72 -32.76 12.58
C SER A 332 -6.60 -31.78 12.95
N LEU A 333 -6.65 -30.55 12.42
CA LEU A 333 -5.70 -29.47 12.64
C LEU A 333 -6.29 -28.39 13.56
N ASN A 334 -7.29 -28.68 14.42
CA ASN A 334 -7.98 -27.67 15.23
C ASN A 334 -8.41 -26.43 14.41
N ALA A 335 -8.93 -26.69 13.22
CA ALA A 335 -9.40 -25.68 12.28
C ALA A 335 -10.78 -26.07 11.75
N LYS A 336 -11.54 -25.09 11.25
CA LYS A 336 -12.86 -25.34 10.68
C LYS A 336 -13.15 -24.36 9.55
N CYS A 337 -13.95 -24.81 8.58
CA CYS A 337 -14.52 -23.91 7.58
C CYS A 337 -15.67 -23.09 8.18
N ILE A 338 -15.75 -21.81 7.84
CA ILE A 338 -16.87 -20.92 8.13
C ILE A 338 -17.33 -20.29 6.82
N MET A 339 -18.62 -20.35 6.54
CA MET A 339 -19.17 -19.74 5.33
C MET A 339 -19.51 -18.27 5.58
N LEU A 340 -19.08 -17.36 4.70
CA LEU A 340 -19.51 -15.95 4.80
C LEU A 340 -21.02 -15.79 4.57
N SER A 341 -21.61 -16.63 3.71
CA SER A 341 -23.07 -16.72 3.49
C SER A 341 -23.87 -17.09 4.75
N ASP A 342 -23.23 -17.74 5.72
CA ASP A 342 -23.86 -18.02 7.01
C ASP A 342 -23.95 -16.75 7.87
N ILE A 343 -23.07 -15.76 7.70
CA ILE A 343 -22.95 -14.60 8.59
C ILE A 343 -23.44 -13.30 7.95
N VAL A 344 -23.32 -13.19 6.62
CA VAL A 344 -23.83 -12.07 5.84
C VAL A 344 -25.00 -12.58 5.00
N ASP A 345 -26.07 -11.79 4.94
CA ASP A 345 -27.25 -12.13 4.16
C ASP A 345 -26.89 -12.28 2.66
N PRO A 346 -27.25 -13.39 1.99
CA PRO A 346 -27.00 -13.58 0.56
C PRO A 346 -27.55 -12.45 -0.33
N ASP A 347 -28.66 -11.83 0.04
CA ASP A 347 -29.24 -10.71 -0.72
C ASP A 347 -28.35 -9.47 -0.61
N VAL A 348 -27.74 -9.25 0.56
CA VAL A 348 -26.75 -8.19 0.77
C VAL A 348 -25.46 -8.48 0.01
N MET A 349 -24.98 -9.72 0.07
CA MET A 349 -23.79 -10.14 -0.68
C MET A 349 -23.95 -9.90 -2.18
N THR A 350 -25.14 -10.20 -2.71
CA THR A 350 -25.48 -10.02 -4.14
C THR A 350 -25.68 -8.55 -4.49
N LYS A 351 -26.43 -7.80 -3.66
CA LYS A 351 -26.75 -6.38 -3.90
C LYS A 351 -25.51 -5.50 -3.86
N LEU A 352 -24.59 -5.78 -2.95
CA LEU A 352 -23.40 -4.96 -2.74
C LEU A 352 -22.21 -5.38 -3.61
N ASP A 353 -22.31 -6.51 -4.33
CA ASP A 353 -21.31 -6.97 -5.31
C ASP A 353 -19.88 -6.95 -4.75
N PHE A 354 -19.67 -7.63 -3.61
CA PHE A 354 -18.38 -7.65 -2.92
C PHE A 354 -17.27 -8.25 -3.80
N LYS A 355 -16.11 -7.58 -3.88
CA LYS A 355 -14.97 -7.97 -4.70
C LYS A 355 -13.63 -7.84 -3.98
N GLY A 356 -12.74 -8.77 -4.27
CA GLY A 356 -11.33 -8.72 -3.89
C GLY A 356 -11.11 -8.48 -2.40
N TYR A 357 -10.44 -7.39 -2.04
CA TYR A 357 -10.05 -7.07 -0.66
C TYR A 357 -11.22 -6.90 0.31
N GLN A 358 -12.44 -6.65 -0.17
CA GLN A 358 -13.62 -6.55 0.69
C GLN A 358 -13.89 -7.85 1.45
N PHE A 359 -13.54 -9.01 0.89
CA PHE A 359 -13.65 -10.30 1.58
C PHE A 359 -12.69 -10.41 2.77
N LYS A 360 -11.57 -9.68 2.79
CA LYS A 360 -10.65 -9.63 3.94
C LYS A 360 -11.27 -8.94 5.12
N ALA A 361 -11.84 -7.75 4.88
CA ALA A 361 -12.57 -7.03 5.92
C ALA A 361 -13.76 -7.85 6.43
N LEU A 362 -14.54 -8.47 5.53
CA LEU A 362 -15.66 -9.33 5.91
C LEU A 362 -15.22 -10.55 6.74
N SER A 363 -14.15 -11.22 6.34
CA SER A 363 -13.59 -12.37 7.06
C SER A 363 -13.21 -12.01 8.50
N LEU A 364 -12.51 -10.89 8.68
CA LEU A 364 -12.16 -10.39 10.00
C LEU A 364 -13.41 -10.07 10.84
N LEU A 365 -14.38 -9.36 10.27
CA LEU A 365 -15.65 -9.03 10.93
C LEU A 365 -16.47 -10.29 11.30
N ALA A 366 -16.50 -11.28 10.41
CA ALA A 366 -17.30 -12.49 10.54
C ALA A 366 -16.73 -13.52 11.52
N SER A 367 -15.40 -13.58 11.70
CA SER A 367 -14.77 -14.58 12.57
C SER A 367 -15.25 -14.51 14.03
N SER A 368 -15.26 -15.63 14.75
CA SER A 368 -15.82 -15.72 16.10
C SER A 368 -14.92 -15.21 17.22
N PHE A 369 -13.65 -14.94 16.91
CA PHE A 369 -12.65 -14.54 17.89
C PHE A 369 -12.77 -13.06 18.27
N GLU A 370 -12.52 -12.75 19.55
CA GLU A 370 -12.40 -11.36 20.05
C GLU A 370 -11.01 -10.82 19.74
N ASN A 371 -9.97 -11.58 20.08
CA ASN A 371 -8.60 -11.31 19.66
C ASN A 371 -8.28 -12.16 18.43
N VAL A 372 -7.93 -11.51 17.33
CA VAL A 372 -7.81 -12.17 16.04
C VAL A 372 -6.47 -11.87 15.42
N LEU A 373 -5.75 -12.92 15.02
CA LEU A 373 -4.70 -12.80 14.01
C LEU A 373 -5.33 -13.07 12.63
N SER A 374 -5.56 -12.03 11.85
CA SER A 374 -5.99 -12.14 10.46
C SER A 374 -4.78 -12.42 9.58
N LEU A 375 -4.86 -13.42 8.71
CA LEU A 375 -3.80 -13.79 7.78
C LEU A 375 -4.34 -13.95 6.35
N ASP A 376 -3.56 -13.47 5.38
CA ASP A 376 -3.72 -13.88 3.99
C ASP A 376 -3.33 -15.37 3.84
N SER A 377 -4.00 -16.05 2.92
CA SER A 377 -3.83 -17.50 2.74
C SER A 377 -2.39 -17.92 2.38
N ASP A 378 -1.64 -17.06 1.70
CA ASP A 378 -0.25 -17.25 1.30
C ASP A 378 0.75 -16.60 2.28
N ASN A 379 0.28 -16.17 3.46
CA ASN A 379 1.12 -15.68 4.52
C ASN A 379 1.36 -16.77 5.56
N ILE A 380 2.53 -17.39 5.49
CA ILE A 380 2.85 -18.62 6.22
C ILE A 380 3.57 -18.28 7.54
N PRO A 381 2.99 -18.64 8.71
CA PRO A 381 3.69 -18.53 9.97
C PRO A 381 4.87 -19.51 10.04
N VAL A 382 6.05 -19.02 10.42
CA VAL A 382 7.29 -19.82 10.49
C VAL A 382 7.80 -20.02 11.92
N ALA A 383 7.08 -19.45 12.90
CA ALA A 383 7.26 -19.69 14.32
C ALA A 383 5.88 -19.75 15.02
N ASN A 384 5.88 -20.10 16.31
CA ASN A 384 4.65 -20.08 17.10
C ASN A 384 4.16 -18.64 17.27
N VAL A 385 2.85 -18.41 17.11
CA VAL A 385 2.21 -17.09 17.25
C VAL A 385 1.27 -16.99 18.46
N SER A 386 1.16 -18.03 19.28
CA SER A 386 0.21 -18.05 20.42
C SER A 386 0.54 -17.00 21.47
N HIS A 387 1.82 -16.66 21.63
CA HIS A 387 2.30 -15.71 22.63
C HIS A 387 1.88 -14.27 22.33
N LEU A 388 1.57 -13.93 21.07
CA LEU A 388 1.19 -12.59 20.64
C LEU A 388 -0.02 -12.02 21.41
N PHE A 389 -0.95 -12.88 21.82
CA PHE A 389 -2.21 -12.47 22.45
C PHE A 389 -2.10 -12.08 23.92
N ASN A 390 -0.96 -12.36 24.56
CA ASN A 390 -0.79 -12.18 26.00
C ASN A 390 0.39 -11.26 26.35
N HIS A 391 0.99 -10.60 25.37
CA HIS A 391 2.18 -9.78 25.53
C HIS A 391 2.02 -8.41 24.87
N GLU A 392 2.83 -7.47 25.35
CA GLU A 392 2.96 -6.19 24.70
C GLU A 392 3.68 -6.31 23.36
N PRO A 393 3.27 -5.56 22.33
CA PRO A 393 2.39 -4.37 22.41
C PRO A 393 0.89 -4.62 22.26
N PHE A 394 0.45 -5.88 22.15
CA PHE A 394 -0.94 -6.17 21.83
C PHE A 394 -1.90 -5.88 22.99
N ASN A 395 -1.52 -6.19 24.23
CA ASN A 395 -2.38 -5.95 25.39
C ASN A 395 -2.68 -4.46 25.61
N GLU A 396 -1.69 -3.59 25.39
CA GLU A 396 -1.83 -2.13 25.50
C GLU A 396 -2.60 -1.54 24.33
N THR A 397 -2.25 -1.95 23.11
CA THR A 397 -2.74 -1.26 21.91
C THR A 397 -3.99 -1.88 21.30
N GLY A 398 -4.17 -3.20 21.40
CA GLY A 398 -5.26 -3.92 20.75
C GLY A 398 -5.17 -3.99 19.21
N LEU A 399 -4.17 -3.38 18.58
CA LEU A 399 -3.95 -3.41 17.14
C LEU A 399 -2.46 -3.43 16.82
N VAL A 400 -1.96 -4.56 16.31
CA VAL A 400 -0.58 -4.70 15.83
C VAL A 400 -0.55 -4.95 14.33
N SER A 401 0.27 -4.16 13.64
CA SER A 401 0.47 -4.21 12.18
C SER A 401 1.96 -4.30 11.84
N TRP A 402 2.24 -4.75 10.62
CA TRP A 402 3.60 -4.90 10.11
C TRP A 402 3.86 -3.92 8.94
N PRO A 403 5.11 -3.45 8.75
CA PRO A 403 5.44 -2.54 7.67
C PRO A 403 5.61 -3.30 6.34
N ASP A 404 5.11 -2.72 5.25
CA ASP A 404 5.41 -3.11 3.86
C ASP A 404 6.79 -2.58 3.44
N PHE A 405 7.28 -2.97 2.27
CA PHE A 405 8.51 -2.41 1.69
C PHE A 405 8.40 -0.92 1.39
N TRP A 406 7.18 -0.40 1.24
CA TRP A 406 6.91 0.91 0.68
C TRP A 406 6.73 1.98 1.75
N ARG A 407 7.10 3.23 1.41
CA ARG A 407 6.69 4.41 2.15
C ARG A 407 5.27 4.80 1.78
N ARG A 408 4.56 5.38 2.74
CA ARG A 408 3.18 5.81 2.62
C ARG A 408 3.10 7.05 1.73
N THR A 409 2.18 6.99 0.78
CA THR A 409 1.92 8.06 -0.18
C THR A 409 0.52 8.63 -0.04
N THR A 410 -0.10 8.51 1.13
CA THR A 410 -1.42 9.09 1.39
C THR A 410 -1.42 10.59 1.10
N ASN A 411 -2.32 11.02 0.22
CA ASN A 411 -2.47 12.41 -0.17
C ASN A 411 -3.03 13.23 1.00
N PRO A 412 -2.52 14.44 1.29
CA PRO A 412 -3.01 15.24 2.41
C PRO A 412 -4.50 15.58 2.34
N ARG A 413 -5.10 15.54 1.15
CA ARG A 413 -6.55 15.69 0.94
C ARG A 413 -7.38 14.61 1.65
N TYR A 414 -6.81 13.45 1.98
CA TYR A 414 -7.46 12.47 2.85
C TYR A 414 -7.73 13.06 4.25
N TYR A 415 -6.73 13.70 4.85
CA TYR A 415 -6.86 14.28 6.19
C TYR A 415 -7.86 15.44 6.18
N GLU A 416 -7.89 16.25 5.12
CA GLU A 416 -8.92 17.27 4.90
C GLU A 416 -10.33 16.64 4.87
N ALA A 417 -10.53 15.63 4.03
CA ALA A 417 -11.82 14.96 3.90
C ALA A 417 -12.28 14.31 5.21
N ALA A 418 -11.35 13.71 5.96
CA ALA A 418 -11.62 13.08 7.25
C ALA A 418 -11.71 14.07 8.43
N GLY A 419 -11.47 15.37 8.21
CA GLY A 419 -11.46 16.37 9.29
C GLY A 419 -10.31 16.20 10.30
N ILE A 420 -9.21 15.57 9.91
CA ILE A 420 -8.04 15.33 10.76
C ILE A 420 -7.06 16.49 10.62
N LYS A 421 -6.74 17.16 11.73
CA LYS A 421 -5.73 18.23 11.74
C LYS A 421 -4.32 17.64 11.75
N ILE A 422 -3.54 17.97 10.73
CA ILE A 422 -2.12 17.61 10.64
C ILE A 422 -1.31 18.54 11.55
N GLY A 423 -0.51 17.98 12.46
CA GLY A 423 0.36 18.75 13.36
C GLY A 423 1.58 19.32 12.65
N GLU A 424 2.24 20.31 13.24
CA GLU A 424 3.39 21.01 12.63
C GLU A 424 4.75 20.39 13.01
N TYR A 425 4.77 19.47 13.97
CA TYR A 425 5.98 18.88 14.53
C TYR A 425 6.20 17.46 14.01
N GLN A 426 7.46 17.15 13.71
CA GLN A 426 7.91 15.79 13.40
C GLN A 426 7.96 14.98 14.69
N VAL A 427 7.27 13.83 14.76
CA VAL A 427 7.22 12.96 15.95
C VAL A 427 7.88 11.60 15.75
N ARG A 428 8.33 11.33 14.52
CA ARG A 428 8.92 10.06 14.09
C ARG A 428 9.76 10.28 12.82
N ASN A 429 10.56 9.30 12.46
CA ASN A 429 11.39 9.33 11.27
C ASN A 429 11.29 8.00 10.53
N CYS A 430 10.33 7.89 9.61
CA CYS A 430 10.01 6.65 8.90
C CYS A 430 9.65 5.49 9.85
N LEU A 431 10.44 4.41 9.84
CA LEU A 431 10.30 3.26 10.74
C LEU A 431 10.77 3.57 12.18
N ASP A 432 11.54 4.64 12.38
CA ASP A 432 11.95 5.09 13.71
C ASP A 432 10.79 5.83 14.37
N GLY A 433 10.14 5.19 15.33
CA GLY A 433 8.90 5.69 15.95
C GLY A 433 9.08 6.90 16.86
N PHE A 434 10.27 7.46 16.99
CA PHE A 434 10.59 8.42 18.03
C PHE A 434 11.62 9.46 17.57
N ILE A 435 11.33 10.72 17.89
CA ILE A 435 12.28 11.82 17.85
C ILE A 435 12.28 12.44 19.24
N PRO A 436 13.46 12.63 19.89
CA PRO A 436 13.52 13.32 21.18
C PRO A 436 12.85 14.70 21.09
N GLU A 437 12.10 15.10 22.11
CA GLU A 437 11.46 16.43 22.16
C GLU A 437 12.47 17.59 22.03
N SER A 438 13.72 17.38 22.45
CA SER A 438 14.85 18.32 22.22
C SER A 438 15.27 18.44 20.75
N ASP A 439 14.93 17.43 19.95
CA ASP A 439 15.17 17.32 18.51
C ASP A 439 13.86 17.55 17.73
N PHE A 440 12.80 18.07 18.36
CA PHE A 440 11.77 18.84 17.63
C PHE A 440 12.45 20.09 17.08
N VAL A 441 13.30 19.88 16.09
CA VAL A 441 13.91 20.94 15.34
C VAL A 441 12.74 21.63 14.64
N HIS A 442 12.65 22.95 14.78
CA HIS A 442 11.89 23.77 13.84
C HIS A 442 12.57 23.73 12.46
N ILE A 443 12.72 22.52 11.88
CA ILE A 443 12.98 22.35 10.47
C ILE A 443 11.69 22.85 9.82
N GLY A 444 11.80 23.72 8.82
CA GLY A 444 10.60 24.19 8.14
C GLY A 444 9.78 23.00 7.65
N LEU A 445 8.44 23.12 7.64
CA LEU A 445 7.52 22.07 7.17
C LEU A 445 7.88 21.49 5.79
N LYS A 446 8.67 22.23 5.01
CA LYS A 446 9.18 21.86 3.69
C LYS A 446 10.20 20.72 3.69
N ASP A 447 10.76 20.36 4.84
CA ASP A 447 11.79 19.32 4.95
C ASP A 447 11.31 18.10 5.75
N ILE A 448 10.08 18.13 6.27
CA ILE A 448 9.51 17.06 7.09
C ILE A 448 8.58 16.19 6.22
N PRO A 449 8.80 14.86 6.13
CA PRO A 449 7.83 13.96 5.51
C PRO A 449 6.45 14.09 6.16
N LEU A 450 5.38 14.13 5.36
CA LEU A 450 4.02 14.33 5.89
C LEU A 450 3.67 13.29 6.96
N HIS A 451 4.00 12.03 6.69
CA HIS A 451 3.65 10.90 7.54
C HIS A 451 4.60 10.72 8.72
N ASP A 452 5.53 11.65 8.92
CA ASP A 452 6.35 11.75 10.12
C ASP A 452 5.83 12.81 11.12
N ARG A 453 4.79 13.56 10.74
CA ARG A 453 4.19 14.62 11.57
C ARG A 453 3.17 14.07 12.58
N ASN A 454 2.99 14.80 13.69
CA ASN A 454 1.92 14.53 14.64
C ASN A 454 0.54 14.51 13.94
N GLY A 455 -0.33 13.55 14.30
CA GLY A 455 -1.70 13.45 13.83
C GLY A 455 -1.87 12.74 12.48
N THR A 456 -0.78 12.36 11.83
CA THR A 456 -0.81 11.57 10.59
C THR A 456 -0.61 10.08 10.87
N ILE A 457 -0.90 9.26 9.87
CA ILE A 457 -0.59 7.82 9.88
C ILE A 457 0.93 7.64 9.71
N PRO A 458 1.60 6.65 10.37
CA PRO A 458 3.05 6.47 10.26
C PRO A 458 3.56 6.25 8.83
N ASP A 459 4.75 6.74 8.55
CA ASP A 459 5.30 6.81 7.19
C ASP A 459 5.56 5.45 6.52
N ALA A 460 5.87 4.39 7.27
CA ALA A 460 5.90 3.06 6.68
C ALA A 460 4.50 2.61 6.26
N SER A 461 4.34 2.21 5.00
CA SER A 461 3.12 1.56 4.51
C SER A 461 2.88 0.26 5.28
N THR A 462 1.63 -0.18 5.34
CA THR A 462 1.26 -1.38 6.10
C THR A 462 1.27 -2.62 5.20
N GLU A 463 1.74 -3.77 5.69
CA GLU A 463 1.51 -5.07 5.05
C GLU A 463 0.20 -5.65 5.62
N SER A 464 -0.85 -5.73 4.79
CA SER A 464 -2.18 -6.23 5.20
C SER A 464 -2.31 -7.75 5.16
N GLY A 465 -1.25 -8.46 4.74
CA GLY A 465 -1.17 -9.91 4.79
C GLY A 465 -1.27 -10.49 6.20
N GLN A 466 -1.00 -9.69 7.23
CA GLN A 466 -1.19 -10.07 8.63
C GLN A 466 -1.56 -8.87 9.50
N LEU A 467 -2.52 -9.08 10.39
CA LEU A 467 -2.95 -8.07 11.36
C LEU A 467 -3.42 -8.73 12.64
N LEU A 468 -2.99 -8.23 13.79
CA LEU A 468 -3.46 -8.67 15.09
C LEU A 468 -4.41 -7.62 15.68
N VAL A 469 -5.64 -8.01 16.02
CA VAL A 469 -6.69 -7.06 16.43
C VAL A 469 -7.53 -7.60 17.58
N ASN A 470 -7.75 -6.78 18.60
CA ASN A 470 -8.83 -6.93 19.57
C ASN A 470 -10.07 -6.21 19.06
N LYS A 471 -11.12 -6.96 18.70
CA LYS A 471 -12.36 -6.41 18.11
C LYS A 471 -13.15 -5.54 19.07
N ASN A 472 -13.00 -5.73 20.37
CA ASN A 472 -13.71 -4.95 21.37
C ASN A 472 -13.11 -3.54 21.45
N MET A 473 -11.77 -3.45 21.58
CA MET A 473 -11.02 -2.18 21.58
C MET A 473 -11.12 -1.44 20.24
N HIS A 474 -11.12 -2.18 19.12
CA HIS A 474 -11.09 -1.62 17.77
C HIS A 474 -12.41 -1.74 17.01
N ALA A 475 -13.56 -1.85 17.68
CA ALA A 475 -14.86 -2.02 17.01
C ALA A 475 -15.12 -0.92 15.97
N LYS A 476 -14.92 0.34 16.36
CA LYS A 476 -15.06 1.51 15.47
C LYS A 476 -14.04 1.50 14.33
N THR A 477 -12.77 1.19 14.63
CA THR A 477 -11.72 1.04 13.61
C THR A 477 -12.14 0.05 12.54
N LEU A 478 -12.62 -1.14 12.93
CA LEU A 478 -13.01 -2.19 11.99
C LEU A 478 -14.21 -1.81 11.12
N MET A 479 -15.20 -1.14 11.69
CA MET A 479 -16.37 -0.66 10.95
C MET A 479 -16.02 0.45 9.96
N LEU A 480 -15.20 1.42 10.36
CA LEU A 480 -14.75 2.49 9.46
C LEU A 480 -13.78 1.97 8.39
N MET A 481 -12.88 1.06 8.75
CA MET A 481 -12.00 0.36 7.81
C MET A 481 -12.83 -0.40 6.75
N PHE A 482 -13.91 -1.07 7.16
CA PHE A 482 -14.80 -1.73 6.21
C PHE A 482 -15.41 -0.72 5.23
N TYR A 483 -15.92 0.42 5.71
CA TYR A 483 -16.44 1.48 4.83
C TYR A 483 -15.36 2.02 3.87
N TYR A 484 -14.12 2.21 4.34
CA TYR A 484 -13.00 2.62 3.48
C TYR A 484 -12.69 1.58 2.39
N ASN A 485 -12.74 0.29 2.69
CA ASN A 485 -12.57 -0.78 1.70
C ASN A 485 -13.78 -0.90 0.76
N PHE A 486 -14.98 -0.66 1.27
CA PHE A 486 -16.21 -0.68 0.48
C PHE A 486 -16.17 0.39 -0.62
N TYR A 487 -15.80 1.62 -0.26
CA TYR A 487 -15.57 2.73 -1.21
C TYR A 487 -14.11 2.88 -1.64
N GLY A 488 -13.31 1.82 -1.53
CA GLY A 488 -11.88 1.83 -1.79
C GLY A 488 -11.51 2.19 -3.23
N PRO A 489 -11.86 1.36 -4.23
CA PRO A 489 -11.33 1.47 -5.59
C PRO A 489 -11.49 2.83 -6.27
N GLY A 490 -12.56 3.57 -5.93
CA GLY A 490 -12.90 4.84 -6.55
C GLY A 490 -12.67 6.08 -5.68
N TYR A 491 -12.48 5.92 -4.37
CA TYR A 491 -12.43 7.06 -3.45
C TYR A 491 -11.25 6.95 -2.49
N TYR A 492 -11.24 5.95 -1.61
CA TYR A 492 -10.23 5.87 -0.54
C TYR A 492 -8.89 5.29 -0.99
N TYR A 493 -8.84 4.29 -1.86
CA TYR A 493 -7.57 3.74 -2.33
C TYR A 493 -6.73 4.78 -3.10
N PRO A 494 -7.31 5.57 -4.04
CA PRO A 494 -6.58 6.67 -4.67
C PRO A 494 -6.06 7.70 -3.65
N LEU A 495 -6.88 8.12 -2.69
CA LEU A 495 -6.48 9.09 -1.66
C LEU A 495 -5.37 8.55 -0.75
N LEU A 496 -5.47 7.28 -0.35
CA LEU A 496 -4.54 6.67 0.61
C LEU A 496 -3.22 6.19 -0.03
N SER A 497 -3.22 5.83 -1.32
CA SER A 497 -2.06 5.21 -1.98
C SER A 497 -1.57 5.92 -3.25
N GLN A 498 -2.37 6.79 -3.88
CA GLN A 498 -2.00 7.53 -5.09
C GLN A 498 -1.51 6.67 -6.27
N GLY A 499 -1.96 5.42 -6.35
CA GLY A 499 -1.67 4.48 -7.45
C GLY A 499 -0.32 3.79 -7.33
N MET A 500 0.30 3.85 -6.16
CA MET A 500 1.59 3.24 -5.86
C MET A 500 1.46 1.74 -5.60
N ALA A 501 2.60 1.04 -5.52
CA ALA A 501 2.63 -0.40 -5.30
C ALA A 501 1.84 -0.85 -4.06
N GLY A 502 1.06 -1.91 -4.27
CA GLY A 502 0.17 -2.46 -3.24
C GLY A 502 -1.07 -1.61 -2.96
N GLU A 503 -1.46 -0.68 -3.84
CA GLU A 503 -2.72 0.07 -3.68
C GLU A 503 -3.91 -0.88 -3.45
N GLY A 504 -4.60 -0.67 -2.32
CA GLY A 504 -5.68 -1.54 -1.88
C GLY A 504 -6.02 -1.29 -0.41
N ASP A 505 -6.34 -2.36 0.29
CA ASP A 505 -6.81 -2.35 1.68
C ASP A 505 -5.77 -1.91 2.71
N LYS A 506 -4.49 -2.02 2.39
CA LYS A 506 -3.42 -1.93 3.38
C LYS A 506 -3.41 -0.68 4.24
N GLU A 507 -3.75 0.47 3.66
CA GLU A 507 -3.73 1.73 4.39
C GLU A 507 -5.01 2.00 5.18
N THR A 508 -6.08 1.23 4.93
CA THR A 508 -7.40 1.49 5.52
C THR A 508 -7.46 1.21 7.02
N PHE A 509 -6.68 0.23 7.51
CA PHE A 509 -6.67 -0.18 8.91
C PHE A 509 -6.12 0.93 9.82
N LEU A 510 -4.91 1.41 9.51
CA LEU A 510 -4.28 2.47 10.30
C LEU A 510 -4.95 3.83 10.06
N ALA A 511 -5.49 4.08 8.86
CA ALA A 511 -6.30 5.27 8.61
C ALA A 511 -7.52 5.35 9.53
N ALA A 512 -8.25 4.23 9.69
CA ALA A 512 -9.41 4.18 10.57
C ALA A 512 -9.03 4.29 12.06
N ALA A 513 -7.93 3.65 12.49
CA ALA A 513 -7.45 3.78 13.87
C ALA A 513 -6.99 5.21 14.18
N ASN A 514 -6.25 5.84 13.26
CA ASN A 514 -5.80 7.23 13.37
C ASN A 514 -6.97 8.20 13.46
N PHE A 515 -8.03 8.02 12.66
CA PHE A 515 -9.22 8.87 12.72
C PHE A 515 -9.88 8.88 14.11
N PHE A 516 -10.02 7.71 14.75
CA PHE A 516 -10.62 7.62 16.09
C PHE A 516 -9.61 7.90 17.22
N GLY A 517 -8.34 8.14 16.92
CA GLY A 517 -7.29 8.27 17.93
C GLY A 517 -7.11 7.02 18.78
N LEU A 518 -7.43 5.84 18.24
CA LEU A 518 -7.27 4.56 18.95
C LEU A 518 -5.81 4.09 18.85
N PRO A 519 -5.24 3.54 19.93
CA PRO A 519 -3.83 3.14 19.96
C PRO A 519 -3.57 1.99 18.98
N PHE A 520 -2.38 1.97 18.40
CA PHE A 520 -1.92 0.84 17.59
C PHE A 520 -0.40 0.78 17.60
N TYR A 521 0.14 -0.41 17.41
CA TYR A 521 1.56 -0.63 17.19
C TYR A 521 1.81 -1.06 15.74
N GLN A 522 2.71 -0.36 15.07
CA GLN A 522 3.31 -0.84 13.83
C GLN A 522 4.75 -1.25 14.11
N VAL A 523 5.06 -2.51 13.79
CA VAL A 523 6.39 -3.10 13.95
C VAL A 523 7.44 -2.21 13.28
N LYS A 524 8.54 -1.95 14.00
CA LYS A 524 9.61 -1.04 13.59
C LYS A 524 10.67 -1.74 12.75
N ALA A 525 10.83 -3.05 12.96
CA ALA A 525 11.63 -3.90 12.10
C ALA A 525 11.09 -3.89 10.66
N GLY A 526 11.82 -3.22 9.77
CA GLY A 526 11.52 -3.26 8.33
C GLY A 526 11.57 -4.69 7.75
N PRO A 527 10.80 -4.97 6.68
CA PRO A 527 10.65 -6.31 6.11
C PRO A 527 11.93 -6.85 5.47
N GLY A 528 12.15 -8.16 5.59
CA GLY A 528 13.19 -8.90 4.88
C GLY A 528 12.70 -9.47 3.55
N ILE A 529 13.62 -9.91 2.69
CA ILE A 529 13.30 -10.54 1.40
C ILE A 529 13.89 -11.95 1.39
N LEU A 530 13.08 -12.93 0.95
CA LEU A 530 13.50 -14.30 0.69
C LEU A 530 13.37 -14.60 -0.81
N GLY A 531 14.31 -15.35 -1.38
CA GLY A 531 14.42 -15.52 -2.82
C GLY A 531 15.66 -16.27 -3.26
N HIS A 532 15.88 -16.34 -4.56
CA HIS A 532 16.98 -17.08 -5.17
C HIS A 532 17.73 -16.23 -6.19
N HIS A 533 18.97 -16.63 -6.46
CA HIS A 533 19.74 -16.11 -7.58
C HIS A 533 19.63 -17.10 -8.74
N ASP A 534 19.42 -16.60 -9.95
CA ASP A 534 19.49 -17.43 -11.15
C ASP A 534 20.95 -17.68 -11.59
N SER A 535 21.13 -18.50 -12.61
CA SER A 535 22.46 -18.75 -13.22
C SER A 535 23.14 -17.51 -13.82
N THR A 536 22.48 -16.36 -13.89
CA THR A 536 23.07 -15.07 -14.30
C THR A 536 23.58 -14.27 -13.11
N GLY A 537 23.25 -14.68 -11.88
CA GLY A 537 23.49 -13.94 -10.66
C GLY A 537 22.43 -12.88 -10.36
N ALA A 538 21.32 -12.84 -11.12
CA ALA A 538 20.21 -11.94 -10.85
C ALA A 538 19.36 -12.49 -9.69
N PHE A 539 19.06 -11.64 -8.71
CA PHE A 539 18.22 -12.02 -7.57
C PHE A 539 16.73 -11.84 -7.88
N THR A 540 15.94 -12.86 -7.56
CA THR A 540 14.47 -12.80 -7.59
C THR A 540 13.93 -12.99 -6.18
N GLY A 541 13.34 -11.93 -5.62
CA GLY A 541 12.61 -12.00 -4.36
C GLY A 541 11.23 -12.63 -4.56
N VAL A 542 10.89 -13.64 -3.75
CA VAL A 542 9.64 -14.42 -3.86
C VAL A 542 8.77 -14.32 -2.62
N ALA A 543 9.34 -13.94 -1.47
CA ALA A 543 8.59 -13.77 -0.24
C ALA A 543 9.10 -12.62 0.64
N ILE A 544 8.20 -12.07 1.43
CA ILE A 544 8.45 -11.02 2.43
C ILE A 544 8.62 -11.69 3.79
N VAL A 545 9.69 -11.36 4.50
CA VAL A 545 9.96 -11.86 5.85
C VAL A 545 9.56 -10.80 6.86
N GLN A 546 8.69 -11.17 7.80
CA GLN A 546 8.15 -10.29 8.83
C GLN A 546 8.46 -10.85 10.21
N TYR A 547 8.64 -9.96 11.19
CA TYR A 547 9.33 -10.28 12.44
C TYR A 547 8.43 -10.22 13.68
N ASP A 548 8.89 -10.82 14.77
CA ASP A 548 8.17 -10.86 16.04
C ASP A 548 7.97 -9.44 16.64
N PRO A 549 6.71 -8.99 16.88
CA PRO A 549 6.41 -7.66 17.39
C PRO A 549 6.77 -7.48 18.86
N ILE A 550 6.86 -8.55 19.66
CA ILE A 550 7.18 -8.47 21.09
C ILE A 550 8.66 -8.14 21.26
N ALA A 551 9.53 -8.86 20.55
CA ALA A 551 10.96 -8.59 20.57
C ALA A 551 11.26 -7.19 20.01
N ASP A 552 10.56 -6.80 18.94
CA ASP A 552 10.64 -5.45 18.35
C ASP A 552 10.19 -4.36 19.34
N TYR A 553 9.09 -4.57 20.06
CA TYR A 553 8.61 -3.65 21.08
C TYR A 553 9.57 -3.57 22.28
N GLN A 554 10.15 -4.68 22.72
CA GLN A 554 11.15 -4.69 23.80
C GLN A 554 12.39 -3.88 23.44
N LEU A 555 12.92 -4.07 22.22
CA LEU A 555 14.02 -3.26 21.71
C LEU A 555 13.63 -1.78 21.62
N THR A 556 12.38 -1.50 21.28
CA THR A 556 11.82 -0.15 21.26
C THR A 556 11.69 0.45 22.68
N LEU A 557 11.47 -0.34 23.72
CA LEU A 557 11.52 0.18 25.09
C LEU A 557 12.96 0.34 25.58
N GLU A 558 13.86 -0.56 25.19
CA GLU A 558 15.26 -0.53 25.61
C GLU A 558 16.05 0.62 25.03
N ASN A 559 15.73 1.07 23.81
CA ASN A 559 16.47 2.16 23.16
C ASN A 559 15.95 3.56 23.54
N PHE A 560 14.91 3.63 24.38
CA PHE A 560 14.20 4.87 24.72
C PHE A 560 13.97 5.01 26.24
N VAL A 561 13.89 6.23 26.76
CA VAL A 561 13.55 6.57 28.15
C VAL A 561 12.51 7.69 28.11
N GLY A 562 11.25 7.36 28.39
CA GLY A 562 10.14 8.29 28.12
C GLY A 562 10.09 8.63 26.63
N GLU A 563 10.07 9.92 26.30
CA GLU A 563 10.11 10.41 24.92
C GLU A 563 11.53 10.61 24.37
N LYS A 564 12.57 10.28 25.14
CA LYS A 564 13.97 10.56 24.78
C LYS A 564 14.71 9.29 24.37
N ARG A 565 15.43 9.38 23.27
CA ARG A 565 16.34 8.33 22.80
C ARG A 565 17.55 8.20 23.74
N LYS A 566 18.01 6.97 24.00
CA LYS A 566 19.21 6.75 24.82
C LYS A 566 20.53 7.14 24.13
N SER A 567 20.56 7.21 22.80
CA SER A 567 21.73 7.60 21.99
C SER A 567 21.31 8.36 20.72
N ILE A 568 22.13 9.29 20.25
CA ILE A 568 21.86 10.11 19.03
C ILE A 568 21.96 9.29 17.73
N GLU A 569 22.73 8.20 17.72
CA GLU A 569 22.81 7.33 16.53
C GLU A 569 21.49 6.59 16.30
N ALA A 570 20.97 6.65 15.07
CA ALA A 570 19.89 5.76 14.62
C ALA A 570 20.33 4.32 14.91
N PRO A 571 19.59 3.52 15.68
CA PRO A 571 19.99 2.17 16.00
C PRO A 571 20.05 1.44 14.69
N LYS A 572 21.28 1.10 14.29
CA LYS A 572 21.53 0.01 13.36
C LYS A 572 20.77 -1.26 13.76
N ALA A 573 20.26 -1.36 15.00
CA ALA A 573 19.35 -2.39 15.48
C ALA A 573 17.97 -2.45 14.78
N PHE A 574 17.35 -1.33 14.39
CA PHE A 574 16.05 -1.35 13.69
C PHE A 574 16.19 -1.80 12.22
N TYR A 575 17.31 -1.42 11.59
CA TYR A 575 17.62 -1.74 10.19
C TYR A 575 18.49 -3.00 10.03
N GLY A 576 19.14 -3.47 11.11
CA GLY A 576 20.06 -4.59 11.12
C GLY A 576 19.36 -5.94 11.21
N ASN A 577 19.72 -6.85 10.30
CA ASN A 577 19.13 -8.19 10.26
C ASN A 577 19.53 -9.11 11.42
N ASN A 578 20.52 -8.77 12.25
CA ASN A 578 21.18 -9.77 13.10
C ASN A 578 20.40 -10.20 14.36
N ASN A 579 19.31 -9.51 14.74
CA ASN A 579 18.55 -9.83 15.96
C ASN A 579 17.04 -10.04 15.76
N LYS A 580 16.59 -10.19 14.51
CA LYS A 580 15.17 -10.29 14.17
C LYS A 580 14.75 -11.74 13.95
N SER A 581 13.86 -12.25 14.81
CA SER A 581 13.24 -13.58 14.70
C SER A 581 12.11 -13.55 13.67
N PRO A 582 12.23 -14.28 12.53
CA PRO A 582 11.15 -14.37 11.55
C PRO A 582 9.90 -15.00 12.15
N LEU A 583 8.75 -14.40 11.91
CA LEU A 583 7.45 -14.88 12.36
C LEU A 583 6.56 -15.28 11.18
N PHE A 584 6.64 -14.55 10.07
CA PHE A 584 5.87 -14.83 8.86
C PHE A 584 6.70 -14.75 7.59
N HIS A 585 6.36 -15.60 6.62
CA HIS A 585 6.76 -15.51 5.22
C HIS A 585 5.53 -15.25 4.33
N HIS A 586 5.38 -14.03 3.85
CA HIS A 586 4.34 -13.69 2.88
C HIS A 586 4.79 -14.09 1.47
N CYS A 587 4.27 -15.21 0.97
CA CYS A 587 4.73 -15.88 -0.25
C CYS A 587 4.00 -15.37 -1.50
N ASN A 588 4.46 -14.23 -2.02
CA ASN A 588 3.76 -13.45 -3.04
C ASN A 588 3.86 -14.01 -4.47
N PHE A 589 5.07 -14.11 -5.05
CA PHE A 589 5.21 -14.57 -6.45
C PHE A 589 6.54 -15.29 -6.75
N PRO A 590 6.51 -16.50 -7.34
CA PRO A 590 5.31 -17.30 -7.62
C PRO A 590 4.74 -17.94 -6.34
N LYS A 591 3.41 -18.10 -6.29
CA LYS A 591 2.72 -18.75 -5.16
C LYS A 591 2.90 -20.27 -5.19
N LEU A 592 2.70 -20.93 -4.05
CA LEU A 592 2.86 -22.38 -3.83
C LEU A 592 1.74 -23.24 -4.43
N ASP A 593 1.40 -23.02 -5.70
CA ASP A 593 0.49 -23.88 -6.46
C ASP A 593 1.34 -24.89 -7.26
N PRO A 594 1.40 -26.17 -6.85
CA PRO A 594 2.28 -27.15 -7.47
C PRO A 594 1.99 -27.33 -8.96
N VAL A 595 0.73 -27.24 -9.40
CA VAL A 595 0.39 -27.38 -10.82
C VAL A 595 0.96 -26.22 -11.63
N LYS A 596 0.77 -24.98 -11.16
CA LYS A 596 1.30 -23.78 -11.84
C LYS A 596 2.82 -23.76 -11.83
N LEU A 597 3.45 -24.06 -10.69
CA LEU A 597 4.91 -24.10 -10.58
C LEU A 597 5.54 -25.09 -11.57
N ILE A 598 4.94 -26.28 -11.73
CA ILE A 598 5.38 -27.29 -12.70
C ILE A 598 5.13 -26.82 -14.12
N LYS A 599 3.92 -26.32 -14.41
CA LYS A 599 3.52 -25.89 -15.76
C LYS A 599 4.39 -24.74 -16.27
N GLU A 600 4.65 -23.77 -15.42
CA GLU A 600 5.42 -22.56 -15.74
C GLU A 600 6.93 -22.74 -15.54
N LYS A 601 7.38 -23.97 -15.20
CA LYS A 601 8.78 -24.33 -14.98
C LYS A 601 9.48 -23.41 -13.97
N LYS A 602 8.77 -22.94 -12.93
CA LYS A 602 9.31 -21.97 -11.94
C LYS A 602 10.42 -22.53 -11.06
N LEU A 603 10.54 -23.85 -11.00
CA LEU A 603 11.55 -24.57 -10.20
C LEU A 603 12.69 -25.12 -11.06
N ILE A 604 12.77 -24.71 -12.33
CA ILE A 604 13.81 -25.13 -13.26
C ILE A 604 14.55 -23.88 -13.73
N ASP A 605 15.87 -23.86 -13.59
CA ASP A 605 16.68 -22.76 -14.10
C ASP A 605 16.67 -22.78 -15.64
N ASN A 606 16.31 -21.64 -16.24
CA ASN A 606 16.08 -21.53 -17.68
C ASN A 606 17.32 -21.81 -18.53
N LYS A 607 18.54 -21.59 -18.03
CA LYS A 607 19.78 -21.83 -18.79
C LYS A 607 20.27 -23.25 -18.63
N THR A 608 20.32 -23.74 -17.39
CA THR A 608 20.89 -25.04 -17.07
C THR A 608 19.91 -26.19 -17.26
N GLN A 609 18.60 -25.89 -17.33
CA GLN A 609 17.52 -26.88 -17.36
C GLN A 609 17.53 -27.85 -16.16
N LYS A 610 18.14 -27.42 -15.04
CA LYS A 610 18.20 -28.18 -13.78
C LYS A 610 17.25 -27.60 -12.76
N PHE A 611 16.90 -28.40 -11.74
CA PHE A 611 16.16 -27.89 -10.60
C PHE A 611 16.90 -26.75 -9.91
N THR A 612 16.13 -25.78 -9.44
CA THR A 612 16.59 -24.66 -8.62
C THR A 612 15.65 -24.46 -7.44
N ARG A 613 16.19 -23.92 -6.34
CA ARG A 613 15.42 -23.56 -5.15
C ARG A 613 14.69 -22.25 -5.39
N MET A 614 13.44 -22.18 -4.97
CA MET A 614 12.60 -20.99 -5.12
C MET A 614 12.88 -19.95 -4.02
N TYR A 615 13.01 -20.42 -2.78
CA TYR A 615 13.18 -19.55 -1.61
C TYR A 615 14.64 -19.30 -1.25
N GLY A 616 15.58 -20.02 -1.87
CA GLY A 616 16.99 -19.96 -1.51
C GLY A 616 17.24 -20.39 -0.05
N PRO A 617 18.45 -20.15 0.48
CA PRO A 617 18.75 -20.46 1.87
C PRO A 617 18.09 -19.45 2.82
N ASN A 618 17.18 -19.92 3.68
CA ASN A 618 16.71 -19.14 4.82
C ASN A 618 17.46 -19.56 6.09
N THR A 619 18.60 -18.93 6.35
CA THR A 619 19.53 -19.38 7.41
C THR A 619 18.99 -19.22 8.83
N LYS A 620 17.91 -18.46 9.03
CA LYS A 620 17.35 -18.17 10.36
C LYS A 620 16.33 -19.18 10.85
N LEU A 621 15.82 -20.04 9.97
CA LEU A 621 14.88 -21.09 10.37
C LEU A 621 15.64 -22.35 10.75
N LYS A 622 15.11 -23.09 11.73
CA LYS A 622 15.66 -24.37 12.20
C LYS A 622 15.31 -25.57 11.31
N TYR A 623 14.78 -25.30 10.11
CA TYR A 623 14.30 -26.31 9.17
C TYR A 623 14.33 -25.76 7.73
N ASP A 624 14.32 -26.64 6.75
CA ASP A 624 14.19 -26.25 5.34
C ASP A 624 12.73 -25.91 5.02
N PHE A 625 12.46 -24.62 4.83
CA PHE A 625 11.12 -24.11 4.55
C PHE A 625 10.53 -24.67 3.25
N GLU A 626 11.34 -24.74 2.19
CA GLU A 626 10.90 -25.17 0.87
C GLU A 626 10.64 -26.67 0.86
N GLU A 627 11.54 -27.45 1.45
CA GLU A 627 11.38 -28.90 1.63
C GLU A 627 10.09 -29.22 2.39
N ARG A 628 9.83 -28.51 3.48
CA ARG A 628 8.61 -28.66 4.28
C ARG A 628 7.33 -28.43 3.46
N GLN A 629 7.27 -27.39 2.62
CA GLN A 629 6.08 -27.14 1.80
C GLN A 629 5.85 -28.27 0.77
N TRP A 630 6.92 -28.81 0.20
CA TRP A 630 6.84 -29.93 -0.74
C TRP A 630 6.53 -31.26 -0.06
N ASN A 631 6.96 -31.45 1.19
CA ASN A 631 6.54 -32.59 2.02
C ASN A 631 5.03 -32.53 2.28
N TYR A 632 4.45 -31.38 2.60
CA TYR A 632 2.99 -31.25 2.73
C TYR A 632 2.27 -31.51 1.42
N THR A 633 2.81 -31.01 0.30
CA THR A 633 2.27 -31.27 -1.04
C THR A 633 2.21 -32.77 -1.32
N LYS A 634 3.30 -33.49 -1.05
CA LYS A 634 3.37 -34.94 -1.19
C LYS A 634 2.42 -35.66 -0.23
N GLU A 635 2.39 -35.27 1.05
CA GLU A 635 1.51 -35.88 2.04
C GLU A 635 0.04 -35.80 1.59
N TYR A 636 -0.47 -34.60 1.32
CA TYR A 636 -1.88 -34.41 1.01
C TYR A 636 -2.28 -34.93 -0.38
N LEU A 637 -1.49 -34.66 -1.41
CA LEU A 637 -1.85 -34.98 -2.79
C LEU A 637 -1.40 -36.38 -3.22
N CYS A 638 -0.42 -37.00 -2.58
CA CYS A 638 0.15 -38.27 -3.08
C CYS A 638 -0.08 -39.41 -2.11
N GLU A 639 0.26 -39.22 -0.84
CA GLU A 639 0.18 -40.28 0.16
C GLU A 639 -1.24 -40.46 0.68
N LYS A 640 -1.91 -39.35 1.02
CA LYS A 640 -3.32 -39.35 1.44
C LYS A 640 -4.29 -39.36 0.27
N ASN A 641 -3.81 -38.98 -0.93
CA ASN A 641 -4.60 -38.98 -2.16
C ASN A 641 -5.91 -38.17 -2.02
N TYR A 642 -5.85 -36.99 -1.39
CA TYR A 642 -7.01 -36.11 -1.27
C TYR A 642 -7.36 -35.49 -2.63
N ASN A 643 -8.65 -35.48 -2.95
CA ASN A 643 -9.20 -34.91 -4.17
C ASN A 643 -9.78 -33.52 -3.87
N LEU A 644 -8.89 -32.56 -3.62
CA LEU A 644 -9.28 -31.17 -3.37
C LEU A 644 -9.81 -30.51 -4.65
N LEU A 645 -10.85 -29.69 -4.51
CA LEU A 645 -11.64 -29.15 -5.62
C LEU A 645 -10.77 -28.38 -6.61
N HIS A 646 -9.91 -27.49 -6.11
CA HIS A 646 -8.99 -26.70 -6.92
C HIS A 646 -8.13 -27.55 -7.87
N PHE A 647 -7.56 -28.65 -7.35
CA PHE A 647 -6.72 -29.53 -8.17
C PHE A 647 -7.54 -30.35 -9.15
N ALA A 648 -8.69 -30.89 -8.72
CA ALA A 648 -9.61 -31.61 -9.59
C ALA A 648 -10.06 -30.77 -10.80
N GLU A 649 -10.32 -29.48 -10.60
CA GLU A 649 -10.64 -28.53 -11.67
C GLU A 649 -9.45 -28.24 -12.58
N GLN A 650 -8.25 -28.04 -12.01
CA GLN A 650 -7.05 -27.79 -12.80
C GLN A 650 -6.66 -28.99 -13.67
N TYR A 651 -6.78 -30.22 -13.17
CA TYR A 651 -6.52 -31.43 -13.97
C TYR A 651 -7.43 -31.52 -15.18
N LYS A 652 -8.72 -31.20 -15.01
CA LYS A 652 -9.67 -31.12 -16.13
C LYS A 652 -9.31 -30.02 -17.11
N LYS A 653 -8.92 -28.85 -16.61
CA LYS A 653 -8.62 -27.67 -17.42
C LYS A 653 -7.35 -27.80 -18.28
N TYR A 654 -6.29 -28.40 -17.74
CA TYR A 654 -5.00 -28.48 -18.44
C TYR A 654 -4.81 -29.75 -19.28
N GLY A 655 -5.80 -30.64 -19.30
CA GLY A 655 -5.81 -31.84 -20.15
C GLY A 655 -4.92 -32.98 -19.65
N GLN A 656 -4.81 -34.04 -20.46
CA GLN A 656 -4.16 -35.33 -20.10
C GLN A 656 -2.70 -35.22 -19.62
N GLY A 657 -2.04 -34.08 -19.83
CA GLY A 657 -0.68 -33.84 -19.38
C GLY A 657 -0.53 -33.46 -17.91
N TYR A 658 -1.59 -33.04 -17.20
CA TYR A 658 -1.48 -32.60 -15.79
C TYR A 658 -2.43 -33.43 -14.92
N SER A 659 -1.88 -34.49 -14.34
CA SER A 659 -2.56 -35.38 -13.41
C SER A 659 -1.96 -35.27 -12.01
N GLN A 660 -2.69 -35.77 -11.02
CA GLN A 660 -2.19 -35.95 -9.66
C GLN A 660 -0.91 -36.80 -9.63
N GLU A 661 -0.84 -37.86 -10.43
CA GLU A 661 0.35 -38.70 -10.59
C GLU A 661 1.57 -37.91 -11.05
N ARG A 662 1.40 -36.98 -12.02
CA ARG A 662 2.50 -36.11 -12.47
C ARG A 662 3.00 -35.19 -11.35
N ILE A 663 2.11 -34.64 -10.52
CA ILE A 663 2.51 -33.86 -9.34
C ILE A 663 3.32 -34.74 -8.39
N CYS A 664 2.89 -35.97 -8.15
CA CYS A 664 3.57 -36.88 -7.25
C CYS A 664 4.96 -37.26 -7.74
N LYS A 665 5.09 -37.66 -9.01
CA LYS A 665 6.39 -37.91 -9.67
C LYS A 665 7.30 -36.67 -9.64
N PHE A 666 6.75 -35.47 -9.79
CA PHE A 666 7.52 -34.24 -9.68
C PHE A 666 7.98 -34.00 -8.23
N SER A 667 7.07 -34.10 -7.27
CA SER A 667 7.34 -33.88 -5.85
C SER A 667 8.44 -34.82 -5.34
N ASP A 668 8.41 -36.10 -5.72
CA ASP A 668 9.45 -37.08 -5.35
C ASP A 668 10.82 -36.75 -5.93
N ARG A 669 10.88 -36.22 -7.15
CA ARG A 669 12.16 -35.79 -7.76
C ARG A 669 12.66 -34.49 -7.13
N PHE A 670 11.75 -33.56 -6.88
CA PHE A 670 12.11 -32.27 -6.30
C PHE A 670 12.57 -32.40 -4.84
N LEU A 671 11.88 -33.20 -4.02
CA LEU A 671 12.31 -33.51 -2.65
C LEU A 671 13.68 -34.20 -2.62
N ARG A 672 13.96 -35.13 -3.55
CA ARG A 672 15.31 -35.71 -3.69
C ARG A 672 16.35 -34.64 -4.02
N PHE A 673 16.05 -33.74 -4.94
CA PHE A 673 16.93 -32.61 -5.26
C PHE A 673 17.20 -31.72 -4.02
N LEU A 674 16.18 -31.39 -3.23
CA LEU A 674 16.35 -30.58 -2.02
C LEU A 674 17.23 -31.30 -0.97
N ASN A 675 17.03 -32.61 -0.79
CA ASN A 675 17.83 -33.44 0.11
C ASN A 675 19.29 -33.57 -0.34
N ASP A 676 19.54 -33.68 -1.65
CA ASP A 676 20.89 -33.72 -2.22
C ASP A 676 21.59 -32.34 -2.20
N ASN A 677 20.81 -31.26 -2.02
CA ASN A 677 21.29 -29.88 -1.99
C ASN A 677 20.81 -29.15 -0.72
N PRO A 678 21.20 -29.61 0.48
CA PRO A 678 20.68 -29.07 1.73
C PRO A 678 21.11 -27.63 1.96
N ILE A 679 20.22 -26.81 2.51
CA ILE A 679 20.58 -25.48 2.99
C ILE A 679 21.23 -25.57 4.37
N ARG A 680 22.14 -24.63 4.67
CA ARG A 680 22.71 -24.50 6.01
C ARG A 680 21.63 -23.96 6.96
N ILE A 681 21.26 -24.78 7.93
CA ILE A 681 20.33 -24.45 9.01
C ILE A 681 21.16 -23.97 10.21
N GLU A 682 20.84 -22.81 10.79
CA GLU A 682 21.42 -22.39 12.07
C GLU A 682 20.79 -23.21 13.22
N GLY A 683 21.63 -23.81 14.06
CA GLY A 683 21.24 -24.69 15.17
C GLY A 683 20.85 -23.93 16.43
#